data_AF-A0AAF0PS63-F1
#
_entry.id   AF-A0AAF0PS63-F1
#
_cell.length_a   1.000
_cell.length_b   1.000
_cell.length_c   1.000
_cell.angle_alpha   90.00
_cell.angle_beta   90.00
_cell.angle_gamma   90.00
#
_symmetry.space_group_name_H-M   'P 1'
#
loop_
_entity.id
_entity.type
_entity.pdbx_description
1 polymer ?
#
loop_
_entity_poly.entity_id
_entity_poly.type
_entity_poly.pdbx_seq_one_letter_code
_entity_poly.pdbx_strand_id
1 'polypeptide(L)'
;MGATGTGKSPLSVDLATHFRGEIINSDKMQVYEGLEIVTNKITYAEKQGVRHYLLEQSVLNRRVATRVDEMVNAGLVDEVRQFYIPDAGYTKGIRRSIGVPEMAKYLREEKNIDRDDESKKMILQASISSIKPKMNTFIINNNKFNKKKVVFIMGATGTGKSHLSVDLATHFRGEIRNLDKMQVYEGLEIVTNKITHAEKQGVRHYLLGEIEPDSNFTAEDFCLKCIEYIEKILKTQCVPIIVGGSNSIIEKLVEDPLFMFKHKYDSCFIWIDVEQSVLNRRVDTRVDEMVNAGLVDEVRQFYIPDADYTKGIRRSIGVPEMAKYLREEKNIDGDDESKKMILQASISSIKRNTPKMNTFIINNNKFNKKKVVFIVGATGSEKSRLSVDLATHFRGEIINSDKMHVCEGLEIVTNKITHAEKQGVRHYLLGEIEPDFNFTAEDFCLKCIEYIEKLLKTQCVPIIVRGSNSFIEKLVEDHVFMFKHKYDSCFIWIDVEQSVLNRRIDTRVDEMVNAGLVDEVRQFYIPDADYTNGIRRSIGVPEMAKYLREVKNIDGDDESKKMILQASISSIKPKMNTFFISNNKFNKKKVVFIMGATGTGKSRLSVDLATHFRGEIINSDKMQVYEGLEIVTNKITHAEKQGVRHYLIGEIEPDSNFTAEDFCLKCIEYIENFLKTQCVPFIVGGSNSFIEKLVEDPVFKFKHKYDSCFIWIDVEQSVLNRRVDTRVDEMVNAAKMNNFIINNNKFNKKKVVFIVGATGSEKSRLSVDLATHFRGEIINSDKMHVCEGLEIVTNKITHAEKQGVRHYLLGEIEPDSNFTAEDFCLKCIEYIEKFLKTQCVPIIVGGSNSIIEKLVEDPVFMFKHKYDICFIWIDVEQSVLNRRVDTRIDEMVNAGLVDEVRQFYIPDTDYTKGIRRSIGVPEMAKYLREEKNIDGDDESKKMILQDSISSIKRNTRIIICN
;
A
#
# COMPACT_ATOMS: atom_id res chain seq x y z
N MET A 1 31.38 -40.16 -23.16
CA MET A 1 32.64 -39.39 -22.96
C MET A 1 33.15 -38.90 -24.31
N GLY A 2 33.66 -37.68 -24.40
CA GLY A 2 34.14 -37.04 -25.63
C GLY A 2 34.72 -35.65 -25.33
N ALA A 3 35.53 -35.09 -26.24
CA ALA A 3 36.12 -33.76 -26.09
C ALA A 3 35.05 -32.64 -26.14
N THR A 4 35.37 -31.47 -25.62
CA THR A 4 34.44 -30.32 -25.61
C THR A 4 34.13 -29.86 -27.03
N GLY A 5 32.85 -29.68 -27.37
CA GLY A 5 32.40 -29.28 -28.71
C GLY A 5 32.01 -30.43 -29.66
N THR A 6 32.21 -31.70 -29.28
CA THR A 6 31.89 -32.85 -30.16
C THR A 6 30.43 -33.29 -30.13
N GLY A 7 29.50 -32.45 -29.66
CA GLY A 7 28.07 -32.80 -29.55
C GLY A 7 27.75 -33.87 -28.48
N LYS A 8 28.66 -34.10 -27.53
CA LYS A 8 28.50 -35.14 -26.49
C LYS A 8 27.27 -34.94 -25.60
N SER A 9 26.91 -33.70 -25.27
CA SER A 9 25.77 -33.40 -24.38
C SER A 9 24.41 -33.62 -25.05
N PRO A 10 24.17 -33.13 -26.30
CA PRO A 10 22.97 -33.48 -27.06
C PRO A 10 22.78 -35.01 -27.22
N LEU A 11 23.83 -35.74 -27.59
CA LEU A 11 23.76 -37.19 -27.77
C LEU A 11 23.44 -37.93 -26.47
N SER A 12 23.94 -37.44 -25.33
CA SER A 12 23.66 -38.03 -24.01
C SER A 12 22.18 -37.84 -23.62
N VAL A 13 21.60 -36.70 -23.97
CA VAL A 13 20.16 -36.40 -23.75
C VAL A 13 19.27 -37.27 -24.62
N ASP A 14 19.63 -37.44 -25.90
CA ASP A 14 18.87 -38.31 -26.79
C ASP A 14 18.92 -39.77 -26.33
N LEU A 15 20.09 -40.28 -25.94
CA LEU A 15 20.24 -41.64 -25.41
C LEU A 15 19.46 -41.84 -24.10
N ALA A 16 19.55 -40.90 -23.16
CA ALA A 16 18.82 -41.00 -21.89
C ALA A 16 17.30 -40.96 -22.09
N THR A 17 16.83 -40.12 -23.02
CA THR A 17 15.40 -40.05 -23.38
C THR A 17 14.93 -41.33 -24.05
N HIS A 18 15.74 -41.91 -24.93
CA HIS A 18 15.39 -43.13 -25.66
C HIS A 18 15.38 -44.37 -24.77
N PHE A 19 16.29 -44.46 -23.79
CA PHE A 19 16.40 -45.59 -22.87
C PHE A 19 15.73 -45.37 -21.50
N ARG A 20 15.06 -44.23 -21.30
CA ARG A 20 14.47 -43.80 -20.00
C ARG A 20 15.45 -43.81 -18.83
N GLY A 21 16.70 -43.44 -19.08
CA GLY A 21 17.74 -43.34 -18.04
C GLY A 21 17.89 -41.92 -17.50
N GLU A 22 18.48 -41.76 -16.32
CA GLU A 22 18.89 -40.47 -15.76
C GLU A 22 20.35 -40.15 -16.12
N ILE A 23 20.65 -38.87 -16.39
CA ILE A 23 22.01 -38.42 -16.73
C ILE A 23 22.71 -37.89 -15.50
N ILE A 24 23.77 -38.57 -15.08
CA ILE A 24 24.68 -38.09 -14.04
C ILE A 24 25.85 -37.38 -14.72
N ASN A 25 25.96 -36.07 -14.50
CA ASN A 25 27.01 -35.27 -15.12
C ASN A 25 28.33 -35.43 -14.36
N SER A 26 29.36 -35.92 -15.03
CA SER A 26 30.70 -36.11 -14.47
C SER A 26 31.71 -35.04 -14.91
N ASP A 27 31.31 -34.06 -15.73
CA ASP A 27 32.19 -33.00 -16.22
C ASP A 27 32.36 -31.91 -15.15
N LYS A 28 33.57 -31.85 -14.57
CA LYS A 28 33.91 -31.10 -13.36
C LYS A 28 33.61 -29.60 -13.46
N MET A 29 33.66 -29.03 -14.67
CA MET A 29 33.38 -27.61 -14.92
C MET A 29 31.87 -27.30 -14.97
N GLN A 30 31.02 -28.28 -15.28
CA GLN A 30 29.57 -28.07 -15.42
C GLN A 30 28.80 -28.18 -14.10
N VAL A 31 29.47 -28.52 -12.99
CA VAL A 31 28.83 -28.73 -11.68
C VAL A 31 28.67 -27.43 -10.88
N TYR A 32 29.41 -26.37 -11.22
CA TYR A 32 29.36 -25.07 -10.51
C TYR A 32 28.17 -24.19 -10.98
N GLU A 33 27.59 -23.42 -10.05
CA GLU A 33 26.55 -22.40 -10.33
C GLU A 33 27.15 -21.10 -10.87
N GLY A 34 26.46 -20.45 -11.84
CA GLY A 34 26.83 -19.11 -12.34
C GLY A 34 27.73 -19.03 -13.58
N LEU A 35 28.10 -20.15 -14.22
CA LEU A 35 28.98 -20.21 -15.42
C LEU A 35 28.30 -20.85 -16.65
N GLU A 36 27.02 -20.61 -16.84
CA GLU A 36 26.14 -21.36 -17.75
C GLU A 36 26.48 -21.15 -19.24
N ILE A 37 26.83 -19.90 -19.61
CA ILE A 37 27.16 -19.52 -20.99
C ILE A 37 28.53 -20.07 -21.42
N VAL A 38 29.51 -20.05 -20.51
CA VAL A 38 30.89 -20.49 -20.81
C VAL A 38 31.01 -22.01 -20.86
N THR A 39 30.16 -22.72 -20.09
CA THR A 39 30.21 -24.18 -19.97
C THR A 39 29.23 -24.92 -20.87
N ASN A 40 28.44 -24.19 -21.66
CA ASN A 40 27.41 -24.72 -22.56
C ASN A 40 26.43 -25.67 -21.84
N LYS A 41 25.97 -25.23 -20.66
CA LYS A 41 25.06 -25.96 -19.76
C LYS A 41 23.62 -25.78 -20.25
N ILE A 42 22.85 -26.86 -20.32
CA ILE A 42 21.39 -26.81 -20.59
C ILE A 42 20.76 -25.84 -19.57
N THR A 43 20.09 -24.81 -20.06
CA THR A 43 19.73 -23.61 -19.27
C THR A 43 18.48 -23.83 -18.43
N TYR A 44 18.36 -23.10 -17.32
CA TYR A 44 17.18 -23.12 -16.43
C TYR A 44 15.88 -22.73 -17.16
N ALA A 45 15.97 -21.96 -18.25
CA ALA A 45 14.86 -21.60 -19.14
C ALA A 45 14.25 -22.82 -19.86
N GLU A 46 15.01 -23.89 -20.09
CA GLU A 46 14.50 -25.13 -20.69
C GLU A 46 13.66 -25.97 -19.70
N LYS A 47 13.64 -25.59 -18.41
CA LYS A 47 12.94 -26.32 -17.35
C LYS A 47 11.53 -25.79 -17.00
N GLN A 48 11.09 -24.60 -17.45
CA GLN A 48 9.75 -24.06 -17.09
C GLN A 48 9.11 -23.20 -18.20
N GLY A 49 8.13 -23.76 -18.93
CA GLY A 49 6.87 -23.14 -19.38
C GLY A 49 6.80 -21.86 -20.23
N VAL A 50 7.86 -21.08 -20.42
CA VAL A 50 7.83 -19.77 -21.10
C VAL A 50 8.46 -19.89 -22.49
N ARG A 51 7.77 -19.41 -23.54
CA ARG A 51 8.34 -19.29 -24.89
C ARG A 51 8.62 -17.84 -25.22
N HIS A 52 9.87 -17.56 -25.57
CA HIS A 52 10.32 -16.25 -26.07
C HIS A 52 10.36 -16.29 -27.60
N TYR A 53 9.75 -15.28 -28.24
CA TYR A 53 9.84 -15.06 -29.68
C TYR A 53 10.55 -13.73 -29.94
N LEU A 54 11.68 -13.78 -30.66
CA LEU A 54 12.54 -12.61 -30.89
C LEU A 54 12.21 -11.94 -32.23
N LEU A 55 11.83 -10.67 -32.20
CA LEU A 55 11.68 -9.79 -33.37
C LEU A 55 12.87 -8.83 -33.48
N GLU A 56 13.26 -8.47 -34.71
CA GLU A 56 14.34 -7.48 -34.92
C GLU A 56 13.82 -6.06 -34.68
N GLN A 57 14.57 -5.23 -33.94
CA GLN A 57 14.20 -3.83 -33.67
C GLN A 57 14.01 -2.99 -34.95
N SER A 58 14.80 -3.26 -36.00
CA SER A 58 14.70 -2.53 -37.27
C SER A 58 13.37 -2.83 -37.99
N VAL A 59 12.89 -4.08 -37.90
CA VAL A 59 11.61 -4.53 -38.47
C VAL A 59 10.45 -3.91 -37.68
N LEU A 60 10.54 -3.88 -36.35
CA LEU A 60 9.55 -3.22 -35.51
C LEU A 60 9.45 -1.73 -35.81
N ASN A 61 10.59 -1.03 -35.88
CA ASN A 61 10.63 0.41 -36.20
C ASN A 61 10.03 0.70 -37.58
N ARG A 62 10.32 -0.15 -38.58
CA ARG A 62 9.74 -0.04 -39.93
C ARG A 62 8.23 -0.23 -39.90
N ARG A 63 7.73 -1.26 -39.19
CA ARG A 63 6.30 -1.55 -39.05
C ARG A 63 5.55 -0.41 -38.35
N VAL A 64 6.11 0.13 -37.26
CA VAL A 64 5.54 1.30 -36.57
C VAL A 64 5.48 2.51 -37.51
N ALA A 65 6.53 2.75 -38.30
CA ALA A 65 6.54 3.84 -39.26
C ALA A 65 5.48 3.68 -40.37
N THR A 66 5.43 2.50 -41.02
CA THR A 66 4.40 2.18 -42.03
C THR A 66 3.00 2.31 -41.45
N ARG A 67 2.80 1.85 -40.21
CA ARG A 67 1.50 1.91 -39.55
C ARG A 67 1.04 3.35 -39.25
N VAL A 68 1.95 4.22 -38.82
CA VAL A 68 1.63 5.65 -38.64
C VAL A 68 1.21 6.29 -39.96
N ASP A 69 1.86 5.91 -41.06
CA ASP A 69 1.50 6.40 -42.40
C ASP A 69 0.11 5.87 -42.83
N GLU A 70 -0.21 4.61 -42.55
CA GLU A 70 -1.56 4.05 -42.74
C GLU A 70 -2.62 4.75 -41.90
N MET A 71 -2.34 5.05 -40.63
CA MET A 71 -3.26 5.78 -39.74
C MET A 71 -3.59 7.16 -40.31
N VAL A 72 -2.58 7.87 -40.82
CA VAL A 72 -2.78 9.18 -41.46
C VAL A 72 -3.69 9.05 -42.67
N ASN A 73 -3.45 8.06 -43.54
CA ASN A 73 -4.30 7.80 -44.71
C ASN A 73 -5.72 7.36 -44.35
N ALA A 74 -5.90 6.71 -43.20
CA ALA A 74 -7.20 6.27 -42.69
C ALA A 74 -8.01 7.41 -42.02
N GLY A 75 -7.46 8.62 -41.91
CA GLY A 75 -8.16 9.78 -41.34
C GLY A 75 -7.80 10.08 -39.89
N LEU A 76 -6.58 9.76 -39.43
CA LEU A 76 -6.08 10.08 -38.08
C LEU A 76 -6.36 11.53 -37.67
N VAL A 77 -6.12 12.48 -38.57
CA VAL A 77 -6.28 13.92 -38.31
C VAL A 77 -7.75 14.27 -38.07
N ASP A 78 -8.64 13.73 -38.90
CA ASP A 78 -10.08 13.95 -38.79
C ASP A 78 -10.66 13.29 -37.53
N GLU A 79 -10.17 12.12 -37.17
CA GLU A 79 -10.55 11.44 -35.93
C GLU A 79 -10.16 12.28 -34.72
N VAL A 80 -8.91 12.75 -34.62
CA VAL A 80 -8.50 13.60 -33.49
C VAL A 80 -9.24 14.94 -33.49
N ARG A 81 -9.57 15.49 -34.66
CA ARG A 81 -10.32 16.74 -34.81
C ARG A 81 -11.72 16.65 -34.19
N GLN A 82 -12.39 15.50 -34.27
CA GLN A 82 -13.69 15.28 -33.64
C GLN A 82 -13.64 15.30 -32.10
N PHE A 83 -12.50 14.92 -31.52
CA PHE A 83 -12.27 14.89 -30.08
C PHE A 83 -11.44 16.09 -29.57
N TYR A 84 -11.18 17.07 -30.43
CA TYR A 84 -10.37 18.24 -30.11
C TYR A 84 -11.16 19.26 -29.30
N ILE A 85 -10.69 19.57 -28.10
CA ILE A 85 -11.25 20.61 -27.23
C ILE A 85 -10.20 21.73 -27.08
N PRO A 86 -10.49 22.96 -27.55
CA PRO A 86 -9.59 24.10 -27.35
C PRO A 86 -9.24 24.29 -25.86
N ASP A 87 -7.97 24.56 -25.57
CA ASP A 87 -7.44 24.87 -24.23
C ASP A 87 -7.62 23.78 -23.14
N ALA A 88 -8.06 22.58 -23.50
CA ALA A 88 -8.12 21.44 -22.59
C ALA A 88 -6.73 20.84 -22.28
N GLY A 89 -6.54 20.39 -21.04
CA GLY A 89 -5.36 19.62 -20.64
C GLY A 89 -5.45 18.17 -21.17
N TYR A 90 -4.64 17.83 -22.17
CA TYR A 90 -4.53 16.47 -22.75
C TYR A 90 -3.76 15.47 -21.85
N THR A 91 -3.98 15.52 -20.53
CA THR A 91 -3.23 14.76 -19.52
C THR A 91 -4.03 13.63 -18.87
N LYS A 92 -5.34 13.53 -19.15
CA LYS A 92 -6.28 12.55 -18.55
C LYS A 92 -6.98 11.69 -19.62
N GLY A 93 -7.40 10.49 -19.22
CA GLY A 93 -8.19 9.57 -20.05
C GLY A 93 -7.51 9.14 -21.35
N ILE A 94 -8.34 8.85 -22.36
CA ILE A 94 -7.89 8.45 -23.70
C ILE A 94 -7.13 9.60 -24.43
N ARG A 95 -7.32 10.86 -24.01
CA ARG A 95 -6.71 12.06 -24.59
C ARG A 95 -5.20 12.18 -24.38
N ARG A 96 -4.62 11.36 -23.48
CA ARG A 96 -3.17 11.22 -23.27
C ARG A 96 -2.50 10.31 -24.31
N SER A 97 -3.27 9.57 -25.11
CA SER A 97 -2.73 8.62 -26.09
C SER A 97 -1.74 9.28 -27.07
N ILE A 98 -0.66 8.57 -27.38
CA ILE A 98 0.37 9.04 -28.32
C ILE A 98 -0.30 9.27 -29.68
N GLY A 99 -0.20 10.49 -30.21
CA GLY A 99 -0.89 10.94 -31.42
C GLY A 99 -1.93 12.02 -31.15
N VAL A 100 -2.64 11.98 -30.01
CA VAL A 100 -3.67 12.98 -29.69
C VAL A 100 -3.05 14.34 -29.31
N PRO A 101 -2.09 14.45 -28.37
CA PRO A 101 -1.44 15.73 -28.08
C PRO A 101 -0.68 16.31 -29.28
N GLU A 102 -0.10 15.45 -30.11
CA GLU A 102 0.65 15.83 -31.31
C GLU A 102 -0.28 16.43 -32.38
N MET A 103 -1.43 15.80 -32.63
CA MET A 103 -2.43 16.32 -33.58
C MET A 103 -3.20 17.52 -33.00
N ALA A 104 -3.44 17.57 -31.68
CA ALA A 104 -4.02 18.74 -31.02
C ALA A 104 -3.15 20.00 -31.17
N LYS A 105 -1.81 19.83 -31.18
CA LYS A 105 -0.88 20.91 -31.49
C LYS A 105 -1.06 21.42 -32.93
N TYR A 106 -1.12 20.52 -33.90
CA TYR A 106 -1.41 20.86 -35.30
C TYR A 106 -2.75 21.61 -35.44
N LEU A 107 -3.83 21.10 -34.86
CA LEU A 107 -5.17 21.70 -34.93
C LEU A 107 -5.25 23.08 -34.28
N ARG A 108 -4.45 23.34 -33.24
CA ARG A 108 -4.33 24.66 -32.61
C ARG A 108 -3.63 25.66 -33.52
N GLU A 109 -2.57 25.23 -34.20
CA GLU A 109 -1.80 26.08 -35.13
C GLU A 109 -2.58 26.31 -36.44
N GLU A 110 -3.35 25.32 -36.93
CA GLU A 110 -4.23 25.41 -38.10
C GLU A 110 -5.29 26.51 -37.97
N LYS A 111 -5.85 26.71 -36.77
CA LYS A 111 -6.86 27.77 -36.49
C LYS A 111 -6.29 29.19 -36.43
N ASN A 112 -5.00 29.35 -36.15
CA ASN A 112 -4.38 30.65 -35.89
C ASN A 112 -3.66 31.23 -37.12
N ILE A 113 -3.81 30.61 -38.29
CA ILE A 113 -2.94 30.86 -39.45
C ILE A 113 -3.75 30.98 -40.75
N ASP A 114 -3.68 32.15 -41.37
CA ASP A 114 -4.17 32.44 -42.73
C ASP A 114 -3.03 32.26 -43.77
N ARG A 115 -2.37 31.09 -43.76
CA ARG A 115 -1.22 30.76 -44.65
C ARG A 115 -1.60 29.76 -45.75
N ASP A 116 -0.78 29.75 -46.80
CA ASP A 116 -0.79 28.82 -47.93
C ASP A 116 -0.83 27.33 -47.52
N ASP A 117 -1.32 26.50 -48.44
CA ASP A 117 -1.46 25.04 -48.24
C ASP A 117 -0.12 24.34 -47.98
N GLU A 118 1.00 24.89 -48.44
CA GLU A 118 2.34 24.35 -48.19
C GLU A 118 2.75 24.47 -46.71
N SER A 119 2.49 25.62 -46.08
CA SER A 119 2.77 25.84 -44.67
C SER A 119 1.98 24.89 -43.77
N LYS A 120 0.70 24.65 -44.09
CA LYS A 120 -0.16 23.70 -43.37
C LYS A 120 0.38 22.26 -43.50
N LYS A 121 0.82 21.89 -44.70
CA LYS A 121 1.42 20.58 -44.99
C LYS A 121 2.72 20.36 -44.23
N MET A 122 3.58 21.38 -44.10
CA MET A 122 4.83 21.30 -43.32
C MET A 122 4.58 21.09 -41.82
N ILE A 123 3.62 21.80 -41.21
CA ILE A 123 3.31 21.67 -39.78
C ILE A 123 2.67 20.30 -39.49
N LEU A 124 1.79 19.83 -40.38
CA LEU A 124 1.22 18.49 -40.29
C LEU A 124 2.32 17.43 -40.36
N GLN A 125 3.24 17.55 -41.31
CA GLN A 125 4.34 16.61 -41.48
C GLN A 125 5.32 16.63 -40.28
N ALA A 126 5.57 17.79 -39.68
CA ALA A 126 6.36 17.91 -38.45
C ALA A 126 5.66 17.23 -37.26
N SER A 127 4.34 17.37 -37.15
CA SER A 127 3.54 16.76 -36.07
C SER A 127 3.49 15.24 -36.21
N ILE A 128 3.30 14.70 -37.42
CA ILE A 128 3.38 13.26 -37.73
C ILE A 128 4.78 12.71 -37.45
N SER A 129 5.82 13.46 -37.82
CA SER A 129 7.23 13.07 -37.59
C SER A 129 7.58 12.98 -36.10
N SER A 130 6.83 13.66 -35.22
CA SER A 130 7.02 13.59 -33.77
C SER A 130 6.37 12.37 -33.10
N ILE A 131 5.38 11.73 -33.75
CA ILE A 131 4.71 10.52 -33.26
C ILE A 131 5.64 9.31 -33.33
N LYS A 132 6.33 9.14 -34.47
CA LYS A 132 7.21 8.00 -34.78
C LYS A 132 8.28 7.73 -33.68
N PRO A 133 9.09 8.72 -33.24
CA PRO A 133 10.07 8.50 -32.18
C PRO A 133 9.44 8.33 -30.79
N LYS A 134 8.28 8.93 -30.49
CA LYS A 134 7.60 8.75 -29.19
C LYS A 134 7.02 7.35 -29.02
N MET A 135 6.45 6.78 -30.08
CA MET A 135 6.03 5.36 -30.08
C MET A 135 7.24 4.43 -29.89
N ASN A 136 8.40 4.75 -30.48
CA ASN A 136 9.64 3.98 -30.28
C ASN A 136 10.28 4.18 -28.89
N THR A 137 10.17 5.37 -28.28
CA THR A 137 10.75 5.67 -26.95
C THR A 137 9.90 5.07 -25.83
N PHE A 138 8.58 4.96 -26.02
CA PHE A 138 7.68 4.28 -25.08
C PHE A 138 8.01 2.78 -24.94
N ILE A 139 8.62 2.17 -25.97
CA ILE A 139 9.06 0.77 -26.01
C ILE A 139 10.32 0.54 -25.16
N ILE A 140 11.23 1.53 -25.05
CA ILE A 140 12.46 1.43 -24.24
C ILE A 140 12.17 1.53 -22.73
N ASN A 141 11.09 2.21 -22.34
CA ASN A 141 10.74 2.49 -20.95
C ASN A 141 10.11 1.30 -20.19
N ASN A 142 9.93 0.13 -20.81
CA ASN A 142 9.36 -1.06 -20.16
C ASN A 142 10.40 -2.09 -19.68
N ASN A 143 11.70 -1.81 -19.77
CA ASN A 143 12.71 -2.58 -19.04
C ASN A 143 12.77 -2.13 -17.58
N LYS A 144 11.80 -2.59 -16.80
CA LYS A 144 11.73 -2.39 -15.33
C LYS A 144 12.47 -3.47 -14.55
N PHE A 145 13.45 -4.13 -15.15
CA PHE A 145 14.33 -5.05 -14.43
C PHE A 145 15.67 -4.34 -14.18
N ASN A 146 16.00 -4.21 -12.89
CA ASN A 146 17.16 -3.52 -12.26
C ASN A 146 17.10 -1.99 -12.05
N LYS A 147 16.20 -1.53 -11.18
CA LYS A 147 16.49 -0.30 -10.41
C LYS A 147 17.62 -0.55 -9.42
N LYS A 148 18.55 0.40 -9.31
CA LYS A 148 19.69 0.31 -8.39
C LYS A 148 19.23 0.56 -6.96
N LYS A 149 19.65 -0.27 -6.01
CA LYS A 149 19.20 -0.23 -4.60
C LYS A 149 19.95 0.87 -3.83
N VAL A 150 19.23 1.62 -3.00
CA VAL A 150 19.78 2.66 -2.12
C VAL A 150 19.11 2.54 -0.75
N VAL A 151 19.88 2.63 0.33
CA VAL A 151 19.36 2.56 1.71
C VAL A 151 19.48 3.93 2.37
N PHE A 152 18.45 4.36 3.09
CA PHE A 152 18.42 5.58 3.89
C PHE A 152 18.29 5.23 5.37
N ILE A 153 19.09 5.87 6.22
CA ILE A 153 19.04 5.73 7.68
C ILE A 153 18.76 7.11 8.28
N MET A 154 17.60 7.23 8.92
CA MET A 154 17.02 8.49 9.39
C MET A 154 16.66 8.43 10.88
N GLY A 155 16.50 9.58 11.51
CA GLY A 155 16.18 9.71 12.94
C GLY A 155 16.80 10.96 13.59
N ALA A 156 16.34 11.31 14.79
CA ALA A 156 16.82 12.49 15.53
C ALA A 156 18.30 12.37 15.97
N THR A 157 18.94 13.47 16.31
CA THR A 157 20.33 13.44 16.81
C THR A 157 20.38 12.72 18.16
N GLY A 158 21.23 11.70 18.29
CA GLY A 158 21.33 10.85 19.48
C GLY A 158 20.58 9.51 19.40
N THR A 159 19.92 9.18 18.27
CA THR A 159 19.21 7.90 18.11
C THR A 159 20.11 6.71 17.74
N GLY A 160 21.37 6.94 17.37
CA GLY A 160 22.33 5.87 17.02
C GLY A 160 22.49 5.58 15.52
N LYS A 161 22.05 6.49 14.64
CA LYS A 161 22.12 6.34 13.17
C LYS A 161 23.50 5.94 12.63
N SER A 162 24.55 6.60 13.12
CA SER A 162 25.91 6.38 12.63
C SER A 162 26.40 4.97 12.92
N HIS A 163 26.13 4.44 14.13
CA HIS A 163 26.49 3.07 14.49
C HIS A 163 25.76 2.06 13.60
N LEU A 164 24.43 2.17 13.48
CA LEU A 164 23.64 1.28 12.62
C LEU A 164 24.11 1.32 11.16
N SER A 165 24.52 2.50 10.68
CA SER A 165 25.00 2.63 9.31
C SER A 165 26.32 1.89 9.05
N VAL A 166 27.26 1.93 10.00
CA VAL A 166 28.52 1.20 9.91
C VAL A 166 28.27 -0.30 9.98
N ASP A 167 27.42 -0.76 10.90
CA ASP A 167 27.06 -2.17 11.01
C ASP A 167 26.48 -2.70 9.68
N LEU A 168 25.52 -1.97 9.10
CA LEU A 168 24.92 -2.35 7.82
C LEU A 168 25.94 -2.30 6.67
N ALA A 169 26.82 -1.30 6.63
CA ALA A 169 27.84 -1.20 5.60
C ALA A 169 28.84 -2.37 5.65
N THR A 170 29.26 -2.77 6.84
CA THR A 170 30.17 -3.91 7.04
C THR A 170 29.52 -5.23 6.59
N HIS A 171 28.24 -5.44 6.90
CA HIS A 171 27.53 -6.67 6.55
C HIS A 171 27.15 -6.77 5.06
N PHE A 172 26.79 -5.64 4.44
CA PHE A 172 26.24 -5.62 3.06
C PHE A 172 27.20 -5.07 2.02
N ARG A 173 28.50 -4.96 2.34
CA ARG A 173 29.52 -4.33 1.46
C ARG A 173 29.04 -2.95 0.98
N GLY A 174 28.58 -2.15 1.95
CA GLY A 174 28.07 -0.81 1.72
C GLY A 174 29.12 0.27 1.87
N GLU A 175 28.87 1.42 1.25
CA GLU A 175 29.63 2.65 1.49
C GLU A 175 28.66 3.74 1.96
N ILE A 176 29.10 4.56 2.91
CA ILE A 176 28.23 5.49 3.62
C ILE A 176 28.32 6.89 3.02
N ARG A 177 27.16 7.50 2.84
CA ARG A 177 27.00 8.87 2.40
C ARG A 177 26.39 9.71 3.52
N ASN A 178 27.14 10.64 4.09
CA ASN A 178 26.64 11.56 5.10
C ASN A 178 25.65 12.57 4.48
N LEU A 179 24.54 12.79 5.18
CA LEU A 179 23.44 13.71 4.86
C LEU A 179 23.24 14.79 5.93
N ASP A 180 24.13 14.89 6.91
CA ASP A 180 24.08 15.95 7.93
C ASP A 180 24.75 17.23 7.41
N LYS A 181 23.98 18.32 7.36
CA LYS A 181 24.39 19.64 6.86
C LYS A 181 25.63 20.21 7.55
N MET A 182 25.90 19.85 8.82
CA MET A 182 27.02 20.42 9.57
C MET A 182 28.27 19.56 9.44
N GLN A 183 28.11 18.25 9.31
CA GLN A 183 29.24 17.31 9.24
C GLN A 183 29.93 17.29 7.87
N VAL A 184 29.35 17.93 6.84
CA VAL A 184 30.00 18.07 5.52
C VAL A 184 31.23 18.97 5.55
N TYR A 185 31.32 19.89 6.51
CA TYR A 185 32.37 20.90 6.57
C TYR A 185 33.64 20.37 7.26
N GLU A 186 34.81 20.83 6.81
CA GLU A 186 36.11 20.49 7.40
C GLU A 186 36.29 21.11 8.80
N GLY A 187 36.93 20.40 9.73
CA GLY A 187 37.19 20.86 11.10
C GLY A 187 35.98 20.73 12.05
N LEU A 188 36.15 21.10 13.32
CA LEU A 188 35.09 20.99 14.35
C LEU A 188 34.53 19.55 14.50
N GLU A 189 35.41 18.56 14.60
CA GLU A 189 35.07 17.13 14.66
C GLU A 189 34.24 16.77 15.91
N ILE A 190 34.58 17.34 17.06
CA ILE A 190 33.93 17.07 18.35
C ILE A 190 32.56 17.75 18.37
N VAL A 191 32.50 19.07 18.14
CA VAL A 191 31.24 19.84 18.24
C VAL A 191 30.22 19.47 17.16
N THR A 192 30.67 19.08 15.95
CA THR A 192 29.77 18.53 14.92
C THR A 192 29.53 17.02 15.04
N ASN A 193 30.22 16.36 15.99
CA ASN A 193 30.14 14.94 16.28
C ASN A 193 30.34 14.08 15.03
N LYS A 194 31.42 14.34 14.31
CA LYS A 194 31.81 13.48 13.19
C LYS A 194 32.26 12.13 13.73
N ILE A 195 31.90 11.08 13.00
CA ILE A 195 32.31 9.72 13.36
C ILE A 195 33.85 9.61 13.28
N THR A 196 34.45 9.09 14.34
CA THR A 196 35.91 8.95 14.45
C THR A 196 36.44 7.85 13.52
N HIS A 197 37.75 7.85 13.24
CA HIS A 197 38.36 6.81 12.42
C HIS A 197 38.21 5.39 12.99
N ALA A 198 38.22 5.24 14.33
CA ALA A 198 37.99 3.97 15.00
C ALA A 198 36.55 3.48 14.80
N GLU A 199 35.57 4.36 14.95
CA GLU A 199 34.14 4.04 14.79
C GLU A 199 33.75 3.76 13.34
N LYS A 200 34.47 4.31 12.36
CA LYS A 200 34.24 4.00 10.93
C LYS A 200 34.49 2.53 10.60
N GLN A 201 35.26 1.79 11.40
CA GLN A 201 35.60 0.37 11.19
C GLN A 201 36.09 0.06 9.75
N GLY A 202 36.80 1.00 9.12
CA GLY A 202 37.27 0.86 7.74
C GLY A 202 36.22 1.11 6.64
N VAL A 203 34.95 1.37 7.01
CA VAL A 203 33.89 1.73 6.06
C VAL A 203 34.14 3.12 5.49
N ARG A 204 34.12 3.23 4.16
CA ARG A 204 34.29 4.50 3.47
C ARG A 204 33.07 5.40 3.68
N HIS A 205 33.34 6.64 4.11
CA HIS A 205 32.34 7.68 4.28
C HIS A 205 32.60 8.82 3.29
N TYR A 206 31.55 9.34 2.69
CA TYR A 206 31.61 10.49 1.78
C TYR A 206 30.77 11.67 2.30
N LEU A 207 31.12 12.89 1.90
CA LEU A 207 30.56 14.16 2.41
C LEU A 207 30.71 14.31 3.93
N LEU A 208 31.86 13.91 4.45
CA LEU A 208 32.21 14.05 5.86
C LEU A 208 33.53 14.82 5.94
N GLY A 209 33.47 16.12 6.23
CA GLY A 209 34.65 16.99 6.24
C GLY A 209 35.22 17.34 4.86
N GLU A 210 34.40 17.35 3.79
CA GLU A 210 34.86 17.60 2.42
C GLU A 210 34.63 19.04 1.92
N ILE A 211 33.92 19.87 2.68
CA ILE A 211 33.53 21.23 2.30
C ILE A 211 34.29 22.26 3.12
N GLU A 212 34.80 23.31 2.48
CA GLU A 212 35.50 24.40 3.15
C GLU A 212 34.60 25.10 4.19
N PRO A 213 35.11 25.38 5.42
CA PRO A 213 34.32 25.89 6.55
C PRO A 213 33.41 27.10 6.28
N ASP A 214 33.87 27.99 5.40
CA ASP A 214 33.20 29.27 5.08
C ASP A 214 32.39 29.23 3.77
N SER A 215 32.32 28.06 3.12
CA SER A 215 31.57 27.86 1.89
C SER A 215 30.05 27.91 2.11
N ASN A 216 29.34 28.56 1.19
CA ASN A 216 27.88 28.58 1.16
C ASN A 216 27.32 27.35 0.44
N PHE A 217 27.40 26.18 1.10
CA PHE A 217 26.96 24.91 0.55
C PHE A 217 25.43 24.78 0.63
N THR A 218 24.76 24.83 -0.52
CA THR A 218 23.29 24.85 -0.58
C THR A 218 22.69 23.45 -0.54
N ALA A 219 21.38 23.36 -0.31
CA ALA A 219 20.65 22.08 -0.41
C ALA A 219 20.68 21.48 -1.83
N GLU A 220 20.84 22.30 -2.86
CA GLU A 220 20.96 21.85 -4.25
C GLU A 220 22.32 21.20 -4.52
N ASP A 221 23.39 21.88 -4.09
CA ASP A 221 24.76 21.36 -4.16
C ASP A 221 24.86 20.02 -3.42
N PHE A 222 24.15 19.90 -2.29
CA PHE A 222 24.03 18.66 -1.54
C PHE A 222 23.44 17.53 -2.40
N CYS A 223 22.30 17.78 -3.03
CA CYS A 223 21.59 16.78 -3.84
C CYS A 223 22.42 16.34 -5.05
N LEU A 224 23.03 17.31 -5.76
CA LEU A 224 23.89 17.03 -6.92
C LEU A 224 25.10 16.17 -6.54
N LYS A 225 25.85 16.57 -5.50
CA LYS A 225 26.96 15.75 -4.99
C LYS A 225 26.45 14.39 -4.51
N CYS A 226 25.30 14.32 -3.83
CA CYS A 226 24.76 13.05 -3.36
C CYS A 226 24.53 12.05 -4.50
N ILE A 227 23.94 12.48 -5.61
CA ILE A 227 23.70 11.64 -6.79
C ILE A 227 25.02 11.18 -7.43
N GLU A 228 25.99 12.08 -7.54
CA GLU A 228 27.32 11.75 -8.07
C GLU A 228 27.99 10.61 -7.29
N TYR A 229 27.98 10.70 -5.95
CA TYR A 229 28.59 9.68 -5.11
C TYR A 229 27.78 8.38 -5.06
N ILE A 230 26.45 8.43 -5.13
CA ILE A 230 25.61 7.24 -5.28
C ILE A 230 26.02 6.47 -6.54
N GLU A 231 26.15 7.15 -7.69
CA GLU A 231 26.59 6.53 -8.93
C GLU A 231 28.02 5.99 -8.85
N LYS A 232 28.92 6.66 -8.12
CA LYS A 232 30.28 6.18 -7.87
C LYS A 232 30.32 4.88 -7.06
N ILE A 233 29.54 4.80 -5.98
CA ILE A 233 29.41 3.61 -5.11
C ILE A 233 28.80 2.45 -5.90
N LEU A 234 27.80 2.73 -6.73
CA LEU A 234 27.16 1.70 -7.55
C LEU A 234 28.11 1.12 -8.61
N LYS A 235 29.06 1.92 -9.14
CA LYS A 235 30.10 1.43 -10.06
C LYS A 235 31.08 0.47 -9.40
N THR A 236 31.27 0.56 -8.08
CA THR A 236 32.16 -0.35 -7.32
C THR A 236 31.45 -1.61 -6.81
N GLN A 237 30.19 -1.85 -7.23
CA GLN A 237 29.33 -2.93 -6.76
C GLN A 237 29.04 -2.89 -5.24
N CYS A 238 29.16 -1.73 -4.61
CA CYS A 238 28.83 -1.50 -3.20
C CYS A 238 27.38 -0.98 -3.06
N VAL A 239 26.78 -1.18 -1.89
CA VAL A 239 25.44 -0.63 -1.58
C VAL A 239 25.57 0.82 -1.06
N PRO A 240 24.94 1.81 -1.70
CA PRO A 240 24.91 3.18 -1.18
C PRO A 240 24.00 3.27 0.06
N ILE A 241 24.58 3.63 1.21
CA ILE A 241 23.87 3.84 2.47
C ILE A 241 23.92 5.32 2.83
N ILE A 242 22.78 6.00 2.81
CA ILE A 242 22.68 7.44 3.02
C ILE A 242 22.17 7.73 4.42
N VAL A 243 22.93 8.49 5.21
CA VAL A 243 22.74 8.59 6.67
C VAL A 243 22.70 10.05 7.08
N GLY A 244 21.61 10.49 7.73
CA GLY A 244 21.53 11.86 8.23
C GLY A 244 20.17 12.26 8.79
N GLY A 245 20.12 13.42 9.46
CA GLY A 245 18.91 13.98 10.06
C GLY A 245 18.31 15.19 9.32
N SER A 246 18.86 15.57 8.16
CA SER A 246 18.41 16.75 7.41
C SER A 246 17.24 16.44 6.47
N ASN A 247 16.06 16.16 7.04
CA ASN A 247 14.86 15.71 6.31
C ASN A 247 14.50 16.62 5.11
N SER A 248 14.73 17.94 5.22
CA SER A 248 14.46 18.88 4.13
C SER A 248 15.33 18.62 2.87
N ILE A 249 16.55 18.13 3.05
CA ILE A 249 17.46 17.78 1.93
C ILE A 249 17.06 16.44 1.33
N ILE A 250 16.69 15.47 2.17
CA ILE A 250 16.19 14.16 1.71
C ILE A 250 14.94 14.34 0.88
N GLU A 251 14.00 15.18 1.34
CA GLU A 251 12.79 15.54 0.59
C GLU A 251 13.14 16.15 -0.76
N LYS A 252 14.04 17.15 -0.80
CA LYS A 252 14.50 17.72 -2.08
C LYS A 252 15.15 16.66 -2.99
N LEU A 253 16.00 15.79 -2.47
CA LEU A 253 16.66 14.75 -3.26
C LEU A 253 15.67 13.75 -3.87
N VAL A 254 14.67 13.33 -3.09
CA VAL A 254 13.77 12.22 -3.44
C VAL A 254 12.54 12.69 -4.23
N GLU A 255 12.00 13.87 -3.90
CA GLU A 255 10.74 14.39 -4.46
C GLU A 255 10.94 15.37 -5.62
N ASP A 256 12.08 16.07 -5.70
CA ASP A 256 12.29 17.07 -6.75
C ASP A 256 12.38 16.39 -8.13
N PRO A 257 11.48 16.74 -9.08
CA PRO A 257 11.48 16.17 -10.42
C PRO A 257 12.82 16.33 -11.16
N LEU A 258 13.60 17.36 -10.83
CA LEU A 258 14.90 17.64 -11.46
C LEU A 258 15.88 16.47 -11.32
N PHE A 259 15.83 15.74 -10.21
CA PHE A 259 16.75 14.63 -9.95
C PHE A 259 16.25 13.27 -10.49
N MET A 260 14.93 13.16 -10.74
CA MET A 260 14.25 11.92 -11.13
C MET A 260 14.61 10.71 -10.25
N PHE A 261 14.84 10.94 -8.96
CA PHE A 261 15.43 9.95 -8.04
C PHE A 261 14.61 8.65 -7.95
N LYS A 262 13.29 8.75 -7.78
CA LYS A 262 12.35 7.61 -7.73
C LYS A 262 12.30 6.78 -9.01
N HIS A 263 12.70 7.34 -10.15
CA HIS A 263 12.79 6.62 -11.41
C HIS A 263 14.08 5.80 -11.51
N LYS A 264 15.20 6.33 -10.98
CA LYS A 264 16.54 5.73 -11.09
C LYS A 264 16.84 4.69 -10.01
N TYR A 265 16.36 4.92 -8.80
CA TYR A 265 16.72 4.11 -7.62
C TYR A 265 15.50 3.45 -6.97
N ASP A 266 15.75 2.31 -6.34
CA ASP A 266 14.80 1.66 -5.44
C ASP A 266 15.30 1.84 -4.00
N SER A 267 14.48 2.48 -3.16
CA SER A 267 14.91 3.09 -1.91
C SER A 267 14.32 2.37 -0.70
N CYS A 268 15.15 1.98 0.26
CA CYS A 268 14.75 1.45 1.55
C CYS A 268 14.98 2.50 2.64
N PHE A 269 13.95 2.87 3.40
CA PHE A 269 14.06 3.85 4.48
C PHE A 269 13.99 3.17 5.84
N ILE A 270 15.03 3.35 6.65
CA ILE A 270 15.12 2.84 8.02
C ILE A 270 15.05 4.04 8.97
N TRP A 271 13.96 4.13 9.72
CA TRP A 271 13.76 5.19 10.70
C TRP A 271 14.06 4.67 12.10
N ILE A 272 14.99 5.34 12.80
CA ILE A 272 15.30 5.03 14.19
C ILE A 272 14.56 6.01 15.08
N ASP A 273 13.55 5.48 15.79
CA ASP A 273 12.78 6.21 16.79
C ASP A 273 13.23 5.84 18.21
N VAL A 274 13.22 6.83 19.11
CA VAL A 274 13.62 6.68 20.51
C VAL A 274 12.73 7.59 21.34
N GLU A 275 12.21 7.06 22.46
CA GLU A 275 11.39 7.82 23.40
C GLU A 275 12.07 9.15 23.80
N GLN A 276 11.29 10.24 23.82
CA GLN A 276 11.83 11.59 24.02
C GLN A 276 12.64 11.73 25.32
N SER A 277 12.25 11.05 26.40
CA SER A 277 12.97 11.10 27.67
C SER A 277 14.35 10.42 27.59
N VAL A 278 14.44 9.31 26.85
CA VAL A 278 15.70 8.59 26.56
C VAL A 278 16.57 9.40 25.63
N LEU A 279 15.98 10.04 24.62
CA LEU A 279 16.69 10.92 23.68
C LEU A 279 17.31 12.12 24.40
N ASN A 280 16.55 12.80 25.26
CA ASN A 280 17.04 13.94 26.03
C ASN A 280 18.23 13.54 26.91
N ARG A 281 18.11 12.42 27.62
CA ARG A 281 19.19 11.88 28.47
C ARG A 281 20.45 11.57 27.66
N ARG A 282 20.32 10.92 26.50
CA ARG A 282 21.45 10.61 25.61
C ARG A 282 22.12 11.86 25.07
N VAL A 283 21.34 12.89 24.73
CA VAL A 283 21.85 14.19 24.30
C VAL A 283 22.63 14.88 25.42
N ASP A 284 22.10 14.89 26.65
CA ASP A 284 22.77 15.49 27.79
C ASP A 284 24.11 14.80 28.09
N THR A 285 24.10 13.46 28.21
CA THR A 285 25.31 12.66 28.42
C THR A 285 26.35 12.91 27.32
N ARG A 286 25.90 12.98 26.07
CA ARG A 286 26.79 13.23 24.92
C ARG A 286 27.42 14.62 24.97
N VAL A 287 26.69 15.66 25.35
CA VAL A 287 27.28 17.00 25.49
C VAL A 287 28.38 16.98 26.56
N ASP A 288 28.17 16.24 27.65
CA ASP A 288 29.19 16.06 28.69
C ASP A 288 30.43 15.32 28.15
N GLU A 289 30.23 14.26 27.38
CA GLU A 289 31.32 13.53 26.69
C GLU A 289 32.09 14.44 25.72
N MET A 290 31.38 15.29 24.95
CA MET A 290 32.00 16.24 24.03
C MET A 290 32.86 17.28 24.77
N VAL A 291 32.39 17.80 25.90
CA VAL A 291 33.17 18.71 26.75
C VAL A 291 34.43 18.01 27.26
N ASN A 292 34.29 16.78 27.77
CA ASN A 292 35.42 15.98 28.25
C ASN A 292 36.43 15.63 27.15
N ALA A 293 35.96 15.47 25.91
CA ALA A 293 36.80 15.21 24.74
C ALA A 293 37.54 16.45 24.21
N GLY A 294 37.27 17.65 24.75
CA GLY A 294 37.94 18.88 24.35
C GLY A 294 37.14 19.82 23.45
N LEU A 295 35.79 19.76 23.47
CA LEU A 295 34.92 20.67 22.70
C LEU A 295 35.28 22.15 22.88
N VAL A 296 35.62 22.57 24.11
CA VAL A 296 35.92 23.98 24.41
C VAL A 296 37.19 24.42 23.69
N ASP A 297 38.23 23.59 23.71
CA ASP A 297 39.50 23.87 23.05
C ASP A 297 39.37 23.82 21.53
N GLU A 298 38.58 22.87 21.01
CA GLU A 298 38.28 22.78 19.59
C GLU A 298 37.59 24.04 19.08
N VAL A 299 36.54 24.51 19.76
CA VAL A 299 35.85 25.74 19.34
C VAL A 299 36.74 26.97 19.53
N ARG A 300 37.59 27.00 20.56
CA ARG A 300 38.54 28.09 20.79
C ARG A 300 39.53 28.25 19.65
N GLN A 301 39.99 27.16 19.03
CA GLN A 301 40.86 27.20 17.85
C GLN A 301 40.15 27.77 16.60
N PHE A 302 38.83 27.58 16.50
CA PHE A 302 38.00 28.08 15.40
C PHE A 302 37.34 29.44 15.68
N TYR A 303 37.61 30.03 16.85
CA TYR A 303 36.99 31.27 17.28
C TYR A 303 37.59 32.49 16.57
N ILE A 304 36.74 33.24 15.89
CA ILE A 304 37.11 34.49 15.24
C ILE A 304 36.24 35.60 15.84
N PRO A 305 36.84 36.63 16.47
CA PRO A 305 36.10 37.78 16.97
C PRO A 305 35.26 38.42 15.86
N ASP A 306 34.01 38.76 16.18
CA ASP A 306 33.07 39.48 15.31
C ASP A 306 32.71 38.80 13.96
N ALA A 307 32.98 37.50 13.81
CA ALA A 307 32.55 36.72 12.65
C ALA A 307 31.02 36.52 12.59
N ASP A 308 30.51 36.23 11.39
CA ASP A 308 29.10 35.86 11.19
C ASP A 308 28.86 34.37 11.54
N TYR A 309 28.44 34.12 12.77
CA TYR A 309 28.11 32.79 13.29
C TYR A 309 26.79 32.22 12.74
N THR A 310 26.17 32.87 11.75
CA THR A 310 24.98 32.35 11.05
C THR A 310 25.31 31.58 9.76
N LYS A 311 26.58 31.58 9.32
CA LYS A 311 27.03 30.98 8.04
C LYS A 311 28.00 29.82 8.22
N GLY A 312 28.09 29.00 7.17
CA GLY A 312 29.07 27.90 7.08
C GLY A 312 28.97 26.92 8.24
N ILE A 313 30.12 26.42 8.69
CA ILE A 313 30.23 25.52 9.84
C ILE A 313 29.94 26.21 11.19
N ARG A 314 30.08 27.54 11.25
CA ARG A 314 29.93 28.34 12.49
C ARG A 314 28.51 28.38 13.05
N ARG A 315 27.52 27.97 12.25
CA ARG A 315 26.12 27.80 12.67
C ARG A 315 25.86 26.52 13.48
N SER A 316 26.84 25.62 13.59
CA SER A 316 26.67 24.34 14.29
C SER A 316 26.36 24.56 15.77
N ILE A 317 25.41 23.78 16.31
CA ILE A 317 25.01 23.88 17.71
C ILE A 317 26.24 23.62 18.59
N GLY A 318 26.52 24.52 19.52
CA GLY A 318 27.72 24.50 20.35
C GLY A 318 28.71 25.59 19.98
N VAL A 319 28.82 25.97 18.69
CA VAL A 319 29.76 27.01 18.27
C VAL A 319 29.29 28.41 18.66
N PRO A 320 28.05 28.86 18.39
CA PRO A 320 27.56 30.16 18.85
C PRO A 320 27.53 30.27 20.38
N GLU A 321 27.15 29.20 21.08
CA GLU A 321 27.10 29.16 22.55
C GLU A 321 28.50 29.29 23.16
N MET A 322 29.51 28.61 22.60
CA MET A 322 30.89 28.72 23.05
C MET A 322 31.55 30.04 22.59
N ALA A 323 31.19 30.57 21.42
CA ALA A 323 31.67 31.89 20.98
C ALA A 323 31.23 33.00 21.94
N LYS A 324 30.02 32.88 22.52
CA LYS A 324 29.57 33.77 23.59
C LYS A 324 30.44 33.64 24.85
N TYR A 325 30.72 32.41 25.28
CA TYR A 325 31.62 32.15 26.41
C TYR A 325 33.02 32.75 26.18
N LEU A 326 33.64 32.48 25.03
CA LEU A 326 35.00 32.96 24.70
C LEU A 326 35.10 34.49 24.59
N ARG A 327 33.99 35.16 24.23
CA ARG A 327 33.92 36.63 24.24
C ARG A 327 33.90 37.18 25.66
N GLU A 328 33.11 36.56 26.54
CA GLU A 328 32.97 36.98 27.94
C GLU A 328 34.21 36.60 28.78
N GLU A 329 34.85 35.47 28.48
CA GLU A 329 36.10 34.98 29.12
C GLU A 329 37.22 36.03 29.04
N LYS A 330 37.32 36.77 27.93
CA LYS A 330 38.33 37.83 27.74
C LYS A 330 38.09 39.08 28.61
N ASN A 331 36.87 39.30 29.07
CA ASN A 331 36.50 40.48 29.86
C ASN A 331 36.57 40.23 31.37
N ILE A 332 36.96 39.01 31.79
CA ILE A 332 37.03 38.59 33.20
C ILE A 332 38.50 38.40 33.58
N ASP A 333 39.04 39.40 34.28
CA ASP A 333 40.38 39.33 34.84
C ASP A 333 40.39 38.46 36.11
N GLY A 334 41.00 37.28 36.00
CA GLY A 334 41.51 36.50 37.16
C GLY A 334 40.52 35.77 38.08
N ASP A 335 39.20 35.87 37.88
CA ASP A 335 38.22 35.09 38.68
C ASP A 335 37.86 33.74 38.02
N ASP A 336 38.52 32.67 38.47
CA ASP A 336 38.29 31.30 37.99
C ASP A 336 36.88 30.79 38.29
N GLU A 337 36.20 31.26 39.34
CA GLU A 337 34.82 30.86 39.64
C GLU A 337 33.82 31.50 38.68
N SER A 338 33.97 32.80 38.39
CA SER A 338 33.15 33.47 37.36
C SER A 338 33.31 32.82 35.97
N LYS A 339 34.54 32.43 35.59
CA LYS A 339 34.79 31.71 34.33
C LYS A 339 34.09 30.36 34.28
N LYS A 340 34.14 29.57 35.36
CA LYS A 340 33.42 28.29 35.47
C LYS A 340 31.91 28.47 35.37
N MET A 341 31.35 29.50 36.02
CA MET A 341 29.91 29.77 36.00
C MET A 341 29.39 30.05 34.58
N ILE A 342 30.10 30.88 33.81
CA ILE A 342 29.70 31.23 32.44
C ILE A 342 29.89 30.03 31.49
N LEU A 343 30.97 29.26 31.68
CA LEU A 343 31.17 28.02 30.93
C LEU A 343 30.01 27.04 31.15
N GLN A 344 29.60 26.83 32.40
CA GLN A 344 28.45 26.00 32.76
C GLN A 344 27.13 26.52 32.18
N ALA A 345 26.94 27.85 32.15
CA ALA A 345 25.78 28.46 31.52
C ALA A 345 25.73 28.22 30.01
N SER A 346 26.88 28.26 29.33
CA SER A 346 26.99 27.95 27.90
C SER A 346 26.77 26.46 27.61
N ILE A 347 27.36 25.55 28.39
CA ILE A 347 27.09 24.09 28.29
C ILE A 347 25.59 23.80 28.49
N SER A 348 24.97 24.41 29.51
CA SER A 348 23.53 24.30 29.76
C SER A 348 22.69 24.86 28.62
N SER A 349 23.20 25.81 27.84
CA SER A 349 22.53 26.35 26.67
C SER A 349 22.62 25.38 25.48
N ILE A 350 23.75 24.71 25.28
CA ILE A 350 23.91 23.62 24.30
C ILE A 350 22.93 22.48 24.59
N LYS A 351 22.89 22.04 25.86
CA LYS A 351 21.95 20.99 26.34
C LYS A 351 20.48 21.40 26.17
N ARG A 352 20.14 22.68 26.26
CA ARG A 352 18.76 23.18 26.02
C ARG A 352 18.41 23.36 24.55
N ASN A 353 19.37 23.75 23.71
CA ASN A 353 19.12 24.03 22.29
C ASN A 353 19.08 22.75 21.44
N THR A 354 19.84 21.71 21.82
CA THR A 354 19.86 20.43 21.09
C THR A 354 18.49 19.71 21.09
N PRO A 355 17.78 19.60 22.23
CA PRO A 355 16.41 19.07 22.27
C PRO A 355 15.41 19.94 21.53
N LYS A 356 15.53 21.28 21.54
CA LYS A 356 14.63 22.16 20.76
C LYS A 356 14.71 21.89 19.26
N MET A 357 15.91 21.61 18.74
CA MET A 357 16.08 21.21 17.34
C MET A 357 15.49 19.81 17.10
N ASN A 358 15.68 18.86 18.02
CA ASN A 358 15.06 17.53 17.93
C ASN A 358 13.53 17.62 17.97
N THR A 359 12.94 18.42 18.87
CA THR A 359 11.50 18.68 18.95
C THR A 359 11.00 19.41 17.71
N PHE A 360 11.76 20.33 17.13
CA PHE A 360 11.44 20.94 15.83
C PHE A 360 11.45 19.91 14.69
N ILE A 361 12.45 19.01 14.65
CA ILE A 361 12.55 17.93 13.66
C ILE A 361 11.43 16.90 13.83
N ILE A 362 11.04 16.60 15.08
CA ILE A 362 9.96 15.66 15.43
C ILE A 362 8.58 16.28 15.17
N ASN A 363 8.38 17.57 15.48
CA ASN A 363 7.09 18.27 15.33
C ASN A 363 6.85 18.82 13.91
N ASN A 364 7.90 19.18 13.18
CA ASN A 364 7.83 19.50 11.74
C ASN A 364 8.14 18.29 10.86
N ASN A 365 8.27 17.11 11.45
CA ASN A 365 8.25 15.87 10.70
C ASN A 365 6.84 15.69 10.13
N LYS A 366 6.72 15.64 8.80
CA LYS A 366 5.50 15.15 8.13
C LYS A 366 5.13 13.70 8.54
N PHE A 367 5.98 13.02 9.31
CA PHE A 367 5.78 11.66 9.80
C PHE A 367 5.14 11.56 11.20
N ASN A 368 4.98 12.68 11.95
CA ASN A 368 4.14 12.70 13.15
C ASN A 368 2.78 13.32 12.78
N LYS A 369 1.86 12.46 12.39
CA LYS A 369 0.62 12.86 11.71
C LYS A 369 -0.35 13.55 12.69
N LYS A 370 -0.91 14.70 12.29
CA LYS A 370 -1.89 15.44 13.12
C LYS A 370 -3.25 14.74 13.10
N LYS A 371 -3.89 14.55 14.26
CA LYS A 371 -5.13 13.75 14.37
C LYS A 371 -6.34 14.47 13.79
N VAL A 372 -7.10 13.76 12.95
CA VAL A 372 -8.37 14.18 12.36
C VAL A 372 -9.37 13.03 12.53
N VAL A 373 -10.60 13.33 12.94
CA VAL A 373 -11.64 12.32 13.14
C VAL A 373 -12.68 12.44 12.02
N PHE A 374 -13.06 11.31 11.45
CA PHE A 374 -14.11 11.19 10.44
C PHE A 374 -15.26 10.38 11.01
N ILE A 375 -16.48 10.91 10.93
CA ILE A 375 -17.70 10.21 11.33
C ILE A 375 -18.54 9.97 10.08
N VAL A 376 -18.76 8.69 9.80
CA VAL A 376 -19.39 8.20 8.58
C VAL A 376 -20.62 7.39 8.94
N GLY A 377 -21.73 7.60 8.23
CA GLY A 377 -22.94 6.78 8.40
C GLY A 377 -24.06 7.16 7.44
N ALA A 378 -25.06 6.29 7.30
CA ALA A 378 -26.25 6.53 6.47
C ALA A 378 -27.10 7.72 6.94
N THR A 379 -27.97 8.23 6.08
CA THR A 379 -29.02 9.19 6.50
C THR A 379 -29.94 8.50 7.50
N GLY A 380 -30.09 9.05 8.72
CA GLY A 380 -30.83 8.39 9.82
C GLY A 380 -29.99 7.49 10.75
N SER A 381 -28.67 7.45 10.59
CA SER A 381 -27.74 6.69 11.47
C SER A 381 -27.36 7.39 12.78
N GLU A 382 -27.98 8.53 13.13
CA GLU A 382 -27.62 9.36 14.30
C GLU A 382 -26.19 9.95 14.29
N LYS A 383 -25.47 9.88 13.17
CA LYS A 383 -24.10 10.42 13.00
C LYS A 383 -23.92 11.87 13.46
N SER A 384 -24.93 12.73 13.21
CA SER A 384 -24.89 14.13 13.62
C SER A 384 -24.90 14.27 15.14
N ARG A 385 -25.69 13.47 15.86
CA ARG A 385 -25.71 13.45 17.33
C ARG A 385 -24.37 12.97 17.89
N LEU A 386 -23.88 11.83 17.40
CA LEU A 386 -22.58 11.30 17.81
C LEU A 386 -21.44 12.30 17.59
N SER A 387 -21.49 13.07 16.50
CA SER A 387 -20.47 14.07 16.22
C SER A 387 -20.45 15.23 17.20
N VAL A 388 -21.63 15.69 17.64
CA VAL A 388 -21.76 16.75 18.65
C VAL A 388 -21.31 16.24 20.01
N ASP A 389 -21.68 15.01 20.37
CA ASP A 389 -21.26 14.38 21.63
C ASP A 389 -19.74 14.24 21.69
N LEU A 390 -19.10 13.75 20.62
CA LEU A 390 -17.65 13.61 20.52
C LEU A 390 -16.95 14.98 20.52
N ALA A 391 -17.47 15.96 19.77
CA ALA A 391 -16.92 17.31 19.77
C ALA A 391 -16.92 17.94 21.17
N THR A 392 -18.01 17.75 21.91
CA THR A 392 -18.16 18.27 23.29
C THR A 392 -17.15 17.63 24.23
N HIS A 393 -16.95 16.30 24.15
CA HIS A 393 -16.01 15.57 25.03
C HIS A 393 -14.53 15.82 24.70
N PHE A 394 -14.19 15.97 23.41
CA PHE A 394 -12.81 16.06 22.95
C PHE A 394 -12.35 17.49 22.61
N ARG A 395 -13.14 18.51 23.00
CA ARG A 395 -12.89 19.91 22.64
C ARG A 395 -12.67 20.05 21.13
N GLY A 396 -13.52 19.36 20.37
CA GLY A 396 -13.51 19.33 18.92
C GLY A 396 -14.48 20.32 18.31
N GLU A 397 -14.29 20.61 17.03
CA GLU A 397 -15.23 21.38 16.22
C GLU A 397 -15.54 20.63 14.93
N ILE A 398 -16.73 20.84 14.38
CA ILE A 398 -17.27 20.01 13.31
C ILE A 398 -17.09 20.71 11.96
N ILE A 399 -16.61 19.98 10.96
CA ILE A 399 -16.58 20.40 9.56
C ILE A 399 -17.60 19.55 8.80
N ASN A 400 -18.65 20.18 8.27
CA ASN A 400 -19.67 19.47 7.51
C ASN A 400 -19.17 19.17 6.09
N SER A 401 -19.31 17.90 5.67
CA SER A 401 -18.91 17.45 4.34
C SER A 401 -20.10 17.03 3.46
N ASP A 402 -21.33 17.29 3.89
CA ASP A 402 -22.52 17.02 3.08
C ASP A 402 -22.74 18.16 2.08
N LYS A 403 -22.72 17.84 0.77
CA LYS A 403 -22.89 18.82 -0.31
C LYS A 403 -24.17 19.65 -0.15
N MET A 404 -25.21 19.10 0.48
CA MET A 404 -26.47 19.81 0.67
C MET A 404 -26.49 20.67 1.94
N HIS A 405 -25.70 20.32 2.96
CA HIS A 405 -25.58 21.10 4.19
C HIS A 405 -24.69 22.33 4.02
N VAL A 406 -23.75 22.30 3.08
CA VAL A 406 -22.87 23.45 2.81
C VAL A 406 -23.62 24.64 2.21
N CYS A 407 -24.69 24.40 1.45
CA CYS A 407 -25.47 25.44 0.78
C CYS A 407 -26.42 26.14 1.76
N GLU A 408 -26.74 27.42 1.54
CA GLU A 408 -27.74 28.18 2.30
C GLU A 408 -29.18 27.74 1.96
N GLY A 409 -30.10 27.78 2.93
CA GLY A 409 -31.53 27.46 2.72
C GLY A 409 -31.88 25.96 2.65
N LEU A 410 -33.16 25.63 2.48
CA LEU A 410 -33.70 24.25 2.47
C LEU A 410 -33.33 23.42 3.71
N GLU A 411 -33.51 23.98 4.90
CA GLU A 411 -33.13 23.39 6.19
C GLU A 411 -33.89 22.08 6.49
N ILE A 412 -35.18 22.01 6.15
CA ILE A 412 -36.05 20.84 6.37
C ILE A 412 -35.72 19.74 5.36
N VAL A 413 -35.66 20.06 4.06
CA VAL A 413 -35.37 19.09 2.99
C VAL A 413 -33.98 18.47 3.18
N THR A 414 -32.99 19.29 3.50
CA THR A 414 -31.60 18.84 3.68
C THR A 414 -31.35 18.31 5.08
N ASN A 415 -32.25 18.57 6.04
CA ASN A 415 -32.14 18.20 7.46
C ASN A 415 -30.82 18.68 8.05
N LYS A 416 -30.60 19.98 7.95
CA LYS A 416 -29.49 20.62 8.63
C LYS A 416 -29.73 20.62 10.12
N ILE A 417 -28.64 20.52 10.87
CA ILE A 417 -28.67 20.49 12.33
C ILE A 417 -29.16 21.84 12.86
N THR A 418 -30.19 21.80 13.71
CA THR A 418 -30.77 23.02 14.32
C THR A 418 -29.83 23.63 15.35
N HIS A 419 -30.04 24.92 15.68
CA HIS A 419 -29.24 25.58 16.71
C HIS A 419 -29.30 24.89 18.09
N ALA A 420 -30.43 24.29 18.44
CA ALA A 420 -30.59 23.54 19.68
C ALA A 420 -29.76 22.24 19.68
N GLU A 421 -29.73 21.53 18.55
CA GLU A 421 -28.98 20.26 18.40
C GLU A 421 -27.46 20.45 18.35
N LYS A 422 -26.98 21.65 17.98
CA LYS A 422 -25.54 21.96 18.00
C LYS A 422 -24.94 21.94 19.40
N GLN A 423 -25.74 22.10 20.46
CA GLN A 423 -25.30 22.13 21.87
C GLN A 423 -24.08 23.04 22.14
N GLY A 424 -23.95 24.14 21.38
CA GLY A 424 -22.81 25.07 21.50
C GLY A 424 -21.53 24.65 20.76
N VAL A 425 -21.50 23.48 20.11
CA VAL A 425 -20.40 23.06 19.23
C VAL A 425 -20.43 23.90 17.94
N ARG A 426 -19.25 24.38 17.53
CA ARG A 426 -19.11 25.12 16.26
C ARG A 426 -19.09 24.15 15.07
N HIS A 427 -19.87 24.50 14.05
CA HIS A 427 -19.92 23.82 12.77
C HIS A 427 -19.42 24.74 11.66
N TYR A 428 -18.45 24.27 10.87
CA TYR A 428 -17.95 24.89 9.65
C TYR A 428 -18.60 24.25 8.43
N LEU A 429 -18.66 25.01 7.32
CA LEU A 429 -19.31 24.58 6.06
C LEU A 429 -20.77 24.18 6.26
N LEU A 430 -21.51 24.92 7.08
CA LEU A 430 -22.94 24.73 7.29
C LEU A 430 -23.68 25.99 6.86
N GLY A 431 -24.32 25.96 5.69
CA GLY A 431 -25.00 27.13 5.12
C GLY A 431 -24.06 28.28 4.71
N GLU A 432 -22.81 27.97 4.35
CA GLU A 432 -21.79 28.97 3.99
C GLU A 432 -21.66 29.20 2.47
N ILE A 433 -22.34 28.40 1.65
CA ILE A 433 -22.24 28.41 0.18
C ILE A 433 -23.57 28.85 -0.43
N GLU A 434 -23.54 29.67 -1.47
CA GLU A 434 -24.77 30.10 -2.15
C GLU A 434 -25.52 28.92 -2.80
N PRO A 435 -26.87 28.91 -2.79
CA PRO A 435 -27.70 27.80 -3.28
C PRO A 435 -27.42 27.34 -4.72
N ASP A 436 -27.07 28.30 -5.59
CA ASP A 436 -26.83 28.11 -7.03
C ASP A 436 -25.35 27.88 -7.36
N PHE A 437 -24.45 27.99 -6.39
CA PHE A 437 -23.03 27.76 -6.60
C PHE A 437 -22.75 26.26 -6.79
N ASN A 438 -22.09 25.91 -7.89
CA ASN A 438 -21.71 24.52 -8.16
C ASN A 438 -20.47 24.12 -7.36
N PHE A 439 -20.66 23.89 -6.06
CA PHE A 439 -19.60 23.49 -5.15
C PHE A 439 -19.01 22.13 -5.56
N THR A 440 -17.77 22.15 -6.06
CA THR A 440 -17.10 20.93 -6.54
C THR A 440 -16.41 20.19 -5.40
N ALA A 441 -16.06 18.93 -5.65
CA ALA A 441 -15.26 18.15 -4.70
C ALA A 441 -13.87 18.78 -4.48
N GLU A 442 -13.34 19.55 -5.44
CA GLU A 442 -12.06 20.25 -5.31
C GLU A 442 -12.17 21.44 -4.35
N ASP A 443 -13.21 22.26 -4.53
CA ASP A 443 -13.50 23.41 -3.66
C ASP A 443 -13.72 22.96 -2.22
N PHE A 444 -14.43 21.83 -2.04
CA PHE A 444 -14.58 21.19 -0.75
C PHE A 444 -13.24 20.81 -0.13
N CYS A 445 -12.35 20.13 -0.87
CA CYS A 445 -11.07 19.68 -0.33
C CYS A 445 -10.21 20.87 0.11
N LEU A 446 -10.17 21.94 -0.69
CA LEU A 446 -9.43 23.17 -0.37
C LEU A 446 -9.95 23.84 0.90
N LYS A 447 -11.26 24.10 1.00
CA LYS A 447 -11.87 24.70 2.19
C LYS A 447 -11.75 23.81 3.43
N CYS A 448 -11.90 22.50 3.26
CA CYS A 448 -11.78 21.53 4.36
C CYS A 448 -10.37 21.53 4.94
N ILE A 449 -9.33 21.53 4.09
CA ILE A 449 -7.93 21.62 4.54
C ILE A 449 -7.67 22.93 5.27
N GLU A 450 -8.20 24.05 4.78
CA GLU A 450 -8.08 25.35 5.44
C GLU A 450 -8.65 25.32 6.88
N TYR A 451 -9.86 24.78 7.06
CA TYR A 451 -10.49 24.66 8.38
C TYR A 451 -9.76 23.68 9.29
N ILE A 452 -9.29 22.54 8.78
CA ILE A 452 -8.47 21.58 9.53
C ILE A 452 -7.21 22.26 10.05
N GLU A 453 -6.48 22.99 9.19
CA GLU A 453 -5.26 23.69 9.58
C GLU A 453 -5.53 24.80 10.60
N LYS A 454 -6.65 25.51 10.47
CA LYS A 454 -7.09 26.52 11.44
C LYS A 454 -7.37 25.91 12.81
N LEU A 455 -8.11 24.80 12.87
CA LEU A 455 -8.47 24.13 14.12
C LEU A 455 -7.27 23.50 14.82
N LEU A 456 -6.35 22.91 14.06
CA LEU A 456 -5.14 22.33 14.61
C LEU A 456 -4.21 23.40 15.21
N LYS A 457 -4.22 24.64 14.71
CA LYS A 457 -3.50 25.77 15.32
C LYS A 457 -4.08 26.18 16.68
N THR A 458 -5.38 25.96 16.91
CA THR A 458 -6.06 26.31 18.17
C THR A 458 -6.15 25.13 19.15
N GLN A 459 -5.45 24.02 18.88
CA GLN A 459 -5.53 22.77 19.65
C GLN A 459 -6.95 22.16 19.72
N CYS A 460 -7.82 22.49 18.76
CA CYS A 460 -9.14 21.85 18.62
C CYS A 460 -9.01 20.60 17.75
N VAL A 461 -9.75 19.53 18.10
CA VAL A 461 -9.80 18.32 17.27
C VAL A 461 -10.76 18.56 16.09
N PRO A 462 -10.29 18.50 14.83
CA PRO A 462 -11.18 18.61 13.68
C PRO A 462 -11.99 17.31 13.51
N ILE A 463 -13.31 17.42 13.54
CA ILE A 463 -14.25 16.32 13.35
C ILE A 463 -15.01 16.53 12.05
N ILE A 464 -14.84 15.65 11.07
CA ILE A 464 -15.48 15.73 9.77
C ILE A 464 -16.69 14.79 9.73
N VAL A 465 -17.88 15.32 9.43
CA VAL A 465 -19.15 14.57 9.51
C VAL A 465 -19.79 14.43 8.13
N ARG A 466 -20.13 13.18 7.75
CA ARG A 466 -20.40 12.79 6.35
C ARG A 466 -21.88 12.69 5.95
N GLY A 467 -22.14 13.00 4.66
CA GLY A 467 -23.28 12.51 3.85
C GLY A 467 -22.93 11.85 2.48
N SER A 468 -21.81 12.19 1.82
CA SER A 468 -21.43 11.65 0.49
C SER A 468 -20.06 10.97 0.45
N ASN A 469 -19.92 9.89 -0.35
CA ASN A 469 -18.66 9.12 -0.39
C ASN A 469 -17.52 9.78 -1.16
N SER A 470 -17.87 10.49 -2.22
CA SER A 470 -16.96 11.08 -3.20
C SER A 470 -16.07 12.20 -2.66
N PHE A 471 -16.53 12.99 -1.69
CA PHE A 471 -15.75 14.10 -1.13
C PHE A 471 -14.65 13.62 -0.18
N ILE A 472 -14.94 12.59 0.62
CA ILE A 472 -13.92 11.98 1.48
C ILE A 472 -12.91 11.21 0.62
N GLU A 473 -13.34 10.45 -0.38
CA GLU A 473 -12.44 9.78 -1.32
C GLU A 473 -11.51 10.78 -2.00
N LYS A 474 -12.04 11.89 -2.52
CA LYS A 474 -11.21 12.93 -3.13
C LYS A 474 -10.28 13.60 -2.11
N LEU A 475 -10.73 13.88 -0.89
CA LEU A 475 -9.89 14.48 0.14
C LEU A 475 -8.75 13.54 0.57
N VAL A 476 -9.06 12.26 0.78
CA VAL A 476 -8.20 11.27 1.44
C VAL A 476 -7.31 10.52 0.44
N GLU A 477 -7.80 10.22 -0.76
CA GLU A 477 -7.11 9.38 -1.75
C GLU A 477 -6.42 10.18 -2.87
N ASP A 478 -6.79 11.44 -3.09
CA ASP A 478 -6.16 12.25 -4.11
C ASP A 478 -4.74 12.67 -3.70
N HIS A 479 -3.77 12.28 -4.52
CA HIS A 479 -2.36 12.58 -4.34
C HIS A 479 -2.06 14.09 -4.36
N VAL A 480 -2.92 14.92 -4.96
CA VAL A 480 -2.74 16.38 -4.98
C VAL A 480 -2.80 16.97 -3.56
N PHE A 481 -3.71 16.48 -2.72
CA PHE A 481 -3.91 17.01 -1.37
C PHE A 481 -2.97 16.40 -0.33
N MET A 482 -2.33 15.26 -0.65
CA MET A 482 -1.39 14.55 0.23
C MET A 482 -1.95 14.27 1.63
N PHE A 483 -3.27 14.09 1.75
CA PHE A 483 -3.97 14.11 3.04
C PHE A 483 -3.53 12.96 3.96
N LYS A 484 -3.47 11.72 3.45
CA LYS A 484 -2.96 10.53 4.18
C LYS A 484 -1.52 10.68 4.67
N HIS A 485 -0.74 11.57 4.04
CA HIS A 485 0.64 11.86 4.43
C HIS A 485 0.73 12.96 5.49
N LYS A 486 -0.28 13.85 5.60
CA LYS A 486 -0.28 14.98 6.55
C LYS A 486 -1.03 14.70 7.86
N TYR A 487 -2.07 13.86 7.81
CA TYR A 487 -3.03 13.69 8.93
C TYR A 487 -3.20 12.22 9.35
N ASP A 488 -3.35 12.01 10.66
CA ASP A 488 -3.66 10.71 11.27
C ASP A 488 -5.17 10.63 11.37
N SER A 489 -5.78 9.78 10.56
CA SER A 489 -7.22 9.80 10.33
C SER A 489 -7.89 8.65 11.08
N CYS A 490 -8.76 8.97 12.03
CA CYS A 490 -9.61 8.00 12.70
C CYS A 490 -10.98 7.97 12.03
N PHE A 491 -11.43 6.82 11.54
CA PHE A 491 -12.75 6.66 10.92
C PHE A 491 -13.68 5.93 11.87
N ILE A 492 -14.82 6.55 12.20
CA ILE A 492 -15.90 5.96 12.96
C ILE A 492 -17.05 5.72 12.00
N TRP A 493 -17.32 4.44 11.71
CA TRP A 493 -18.40 4.04 10.81
C TRP A 493 -19.61 3.57 11.60
N ILE A 494 -20.75 4.24 11.40
CA ILE A 494 -22.02 3.89 12.03
C ILE A 494 -22.82 3.03 11.06
N ASP A 495 -22.82 1.73 11.34
CA ASP A 495 -23.60 0.72 10.64
C ASP A 495 -24.96 0.55 11.34
N VAL A 496 -26.04 0.48 10.56
CA VAL A 496 -27.41 0.32 11.06
C VAL A 496 -28.11 -0.73 10.21
N GLU A 497 -28.77 -1.69 10.86
CA GLU A 497 -29.53 -2.73 10.17
C GLU A 497 -30.52 -2.11 9.17
N GLN A 498 -30.56 -2.64 7.93
CA GLN A 498 -31.36 -2.08 6.85
C GLN A 498 -32.85 -1.92 7.21
N SER A 499 -33.41 -2.87 7.97
CA SER A 499 -34.80 -2.82 8.42
C SER A 499 -35.08 -1.64 9.36
N VAL A 500 -34.13 -1.35 10.27
CA VAL A 500 -34.17 -0.23 11.21
C VAL A 500 -33.93 1.09 10.46
N LEU A 501 -32.99 1.10 9.51
CA LEU A 501 -32.70 2.26 8.68
C LEU A 501 -33.90 2.66 7.83
N ASN A 502 -34.55 1.69 7.16
CA ASN A 502 -35.77 1.93 6.37
C ASN A 502 -36.88 2.55 7.24
N ARG A 503 -37.13 1.98 8.42
CA ARG A 503 -38.14 2.50 9.35
C ARG A 503 -37.84 3.95 9.76
N ARG A 504 -36.57 4.26 10.07
CA ARG A 504 -36.14 5.62 10.44
C ARG A 504 -36.29 6.60 9.29
N ILE A 505 -35.96 6.19 8.07
CA ILE A 505 -36.13 7.01 6.86
C ILE A 505 -37.61 7.29 6.61
N ASP A 506 -38.48 6.29 6.78
CA ASP A 506 -39.92 6.46 6.60
C ASP A 506 -40.48 7.45 7.63
N THR A 507 -40.21 7.25 8.92
CA THR A 507 -40.63 8.17 9.99
C THR A 507 -40.13 9.58 9.74
N ARG A 508 -38.87 9.72 9.32
CA ARG A 508 -38.26 11.02 9.02
C ARG A 508 -38.93 11.73 7.84
N VAL A 509 -39.25 11.02 6.75
CA VAL A 509 -39.95 11.65 5.62
C VAL A 509 -41.32 12.17 6.06
N ASP A 510 -42.01 11.42 6.93
CA ASP A 510 -43.29 11.85 7.50
C ASP A 510 -43.11 13.09 8.41
N GLU A 511 -42.05 13.13 9.23
CA GLU A 511 -41.68 14.31 10.04
C GLU A 511 -41.35 15.54 9.17
N MET A 512 -40.61 15.37 8.08
CA MET A 512 -40.28 16.45 7.15
C MET A 512 -41.56 17.07 6.55
N VAL A 513 -42.51 16.23 6.15
CA VAL A 513 -43.81 16.68 5.63
C VAL A 513 -44.56 17.50 6.69
N ASN A 514 -44.63 16.99 7.92
CA ASN A 514 -45.28 17.68 9.04
C ASN A 514 -44.59 19.00 9.43
N ALA A 515 -43.27 19.09 9.24
CA ALA A 515 -42.49 20.29 9.50
C ALA A 515 -42.62 21.37 8.42
N GLY A 516 -43.29 21.08 7.29
CA GLY A 516 -43.50 22.05 6.20
C GLY A 516 -42.59 21.85 4.99
N LEU A 517 -42.19 20.61 4.67
CA LEU A 517 -41.40 20.26 3.48
C LEU A 517 -41.92 20.92 2.18
N VAL A 518 -43.24 20.89 1.98
CA VAL A 518 -43.88 21.41 0.76
C VAL A 518 -43.74 22.93 0.69
N ASP A 519 -43.92 23.61 1.81
CA ASP A 519 -43.86 25.07 1.89
C ASP A 519 -42.41 25.55 1.74
N GLU A 520 -41.45 24.83 2.31
CA GLU A 520 -40.03 25.12 2.15
C GLU A 520 -39.60 24.98 0.68
N VAL A 521 -39.95 23.88 0.00
CA VAL A 521 -39.62 23.73 -1.42
C VAL A 521 -40.34 24.77 -2.28
N ARG A 522 -41.58 25.16 -1.93
CA ARG A 522 -42.34 26.17 -2.66
C ARG A 522 -41.64 27.53 -2.65
N GLN A 523 -40.96 27.90 -1.56
CA GLN A 523 -40.20 29.16 -1.48
C GLN A 523 -38.97 29.18 -2.41
N PHE A 524 -38.40 28.00 -2.70
CA PHE A 524 -37.23 27.85 -3.59
C PHE A 524 -37.61 27.36 -5.00
N TYR A 525 -38.90 27.21 -5.29
CA TYR A 525 -39.39 26.70 -6.55
C TYR A 525 -39.30 27.75 -7.65
N ILE A 526 -38.50 27.46 -8.67
CA ILE A 526 -38.40 28.25 -9.89
C ILE A 526 -38.97 27.42 -11.04
N PRO A 527 -39.99 27.94 -11.78
CA PRO A 527 -40.49 27.29 -12.99
C PRO A 527 -39.37 27.08 -14.01
N ASP A 528 -39.31 25.90 -14.63
CA ASP A 528 -38.38 25.55 -15.72
C ASP A 528 -36.88 25.63 -15.39
N ALA A 529 -36.51 25.79 -14.12
CA ALA A 529 -35.13 25.73 -13.67
C ALA A 529 -34.53 24.32 -13.79
N ASP A 530 -33.21 24.25 -13.86
CA ASP A 530 -32.48 22.98 -13.84
C ASP A 530 -32.38 22.42 -12.40
N TYR A 531 -33.14 21.36 -12.12
CA TYR A 531 -33.14 20.65 -10.83
C TYR A 531 -32.08 19.53 -10.77
N THR A 532 -31.14 19.49 -11.73
CA THR A 532 -30.02 18.51 -11.72
C THR A 532 -28.75 19.06 -11.06
N ASN A 533 -28.72 20.36 -10.72
CA ASN A 533 -27.55 21.07 -10.20
C ASN A 533 -27.81 21.80 -8.87
N GLY A 534 -26.73 22.15 -8.17
CA GLY A 534 -26.76 22.90 -6.90
C GLY A 534 -27.57 22.22 -5.80
N ILE A 535 -28.16 23.04 -4.91
CA ILE A 535 -29.03 22.55 -3.82
C ILE A 535 -30.35 21.97 -4.35
N ARG A 536 -30.77 22.34 -5.57
CA ARG A 536 -32.04 21.90 -6.21
C ARG A 536 -32.07 20.41 -6.57
N ARG A 537 -30.90 19.75 -6.60
CA ARG A 537 -30.78 18.29 -6.76
C ARG A 537 -31.15 17.49 -5.49
N SER A 538 -31.26 18.15 -4.33
CA SER A 538 -31.52 17.48 -3.04
C SER A 538 -32.76 16.59 -3.10
N ILE A 539 -32.65 15.36 -2.59
CA ILE A 539 -33.78 14.41 -2.56
C ILE A 539 -34.92 15.05 -1.76
N GLY A 540 -36.09 15.19 -2.38
CA GLY A 540 -37.23 15.94 -1.88
C GLY A 540 -37.55 17.17 -2.73
N VAL A 541 -36.55 17.87 -3.27
CA VAL A 541 -36.77 19.09 -4.08
C VAL A 541 -37.33 18.75 -5.47
N PRO A 542 -36.72 17.86 -6.29
CA PRO A 542 -37.29 17.51 -7.60
C PRO A 542 -38.67 16.87 -7.50
N GLU A 543 -38.92 16.07 -6.46
CA GLU A 543 -40.19 15.39 -6.20
C GLU A 543 -41.30 16.40 -5.86
N MET A 544 -41.00 17.37 -4.99
CA MET A 544 -41.95 18.43 -4.65
C MET A 544 -42.09 19.47 -5.76
N ALA A 545 -41.04 19.76 -6.53
CA ALA A 545 -41.11 20.61 -7.71
C ALA A 545 -42.02 20.00 -8.80
N LYS A 546 -41.97 18.67 -8.98
CA LYS A 546 -42.92 17.95 -9.85
C LYS A 546 -44.36 18.11 -9.37
N TYR A 547 -44.61 17.93 -8.07
CA TYR A 547 -45.92 18.16 -7.47
C TYR A 547 -46.42 19.60 -7.71
N LEU A 548 -45.59 20.61 -7.43
CA LEU A 548 -45.94 22.01 -7.62
C LEU A 548 -46.23 22.37 -9.08
N ARG A 549 -45.57 21.69 -10.03
CA ARG A 549 -45.83 21.84 -11.48
C ARG A 549 -47.16 21.22 -11.90
N GLU A 550 -47.45 20.00 -11.44
CA GLU A 550 -48.67 19.26 -11.81
C GLU A 550 -49.93 19.88 -11.18
N VAL A 551 -49.84 20.36 -9.94
CA VAL A 551 -50.96 21.01 -9.24
C VAL A 551 -51.33 22.36 -9.85
N LYS A 552 -50.40 23.04 -10.53
CA LYS A 552 -50.64 24.33 -11.19
C LYS A 552 -51.59 24.21 -12.40
N ASN A 553 -51.71 23.00 -12.96
CA ASN A 553 -52.53 22.71 -14.15
C ASN A 553 -53.88 22.03 -13.80
N ILE A 554 -54.21 21.89 -12.50
CA ILE A 554 -55.45 21.26 -12.04
C ILE A 554 -56.37 22.32 -11.44
N ASP A 555 -57.43 22.65 -12.18
CA ASP A 555 -58.56 23.42 -11.68
C ASP A 555 -59.49 22.51 -10.87
N GLY A 556 -59.35 22.53 -9.53
CA GLY A 556 -60.51 22.36 -8.65
C GLY A 556 -60.85 20.98 -8.05
N ASP A 557 -59.96 19.99 -7.96
CA ASP A 557 -60.21 18.78 -7.15
C ASP A 557 -59.14 18.54 -6.06
N ASP A 558 -59.55 18.66 -4.79
CA ASP A 558 -58.69 18.49 -3.62
C ASP A 558 -58.22 17.04 -3.43
N GLU A 559 -58.98 16.05 -3.91
CA GLU A 559 -58.58 14.64 -3.88
C GLU A 559 -57.44 14.37 -4.87
N SER A 560 -57.55 14.86 -6.11
CA SER A 560 -56.50 14.76 -7.12
C SER A 560 -55.18 15.39 -6.64
N LYS A 561 -55.23 16.56 -5.99
CA LYS A 561 -54.05 17.21 -5.40
C LYS A 561 -53.44 16.38 -4.27
N LYS A 562 -54.25 15.74 -3.41
CA LYS A 562 -53.77 14.84 -2.35
C LYS A 562 -53.13 13.57 -2.89
N MET A 563 -53.68 12.99 -3.96
CA MET A 563 -53.11 11.79 -4.60
C MET A 563 -51.72 12.07 -5.19
N ILE A 564 -51.55 13.20 -5.90
CA ILE A 564 -50.25 13.58 -6.47
C ILE A 564 -49.23 13.89 -5.36
N LEU A 565 -49.67 14.56 -4.28
CA LEU A 565 -48.82 14.82 -3.12
C LEU A 565 -48.32 13.51 -2.49
N GLN A 566 -49.22 12.54 -2.26
CA GLN A 566 -48.85 11.24 -1.72
C GLN A 566 -47.93 10.46 -2.65
N ALA A 567 -48.16 10.51 -3.97
CA ALA A 567 -47.28 9.87 -4.95
C ALA A 567 -45.86 10.47 -4.92
N SER A 568 -45.76 11.80 -4.84
CA SER A 568 -44.48 12.49 -4.74
C SER A 568 -43.75 12.17 -3.42
N ILE A 569 -44.43 12.15 -2.27
CA ILE A 569 -43.86 11.75 -0.97
C ILE A 569 -43.38 10.29 -1.01
N SER A 570 -44.19 9.39 -1.57
CA SER A 570 -43.87 7.97 -1.69
C SER A 570 -42.64 7.70 -2.57
N SER A 571 -42.31 8.64 -3.47
CA SER A 571 -41.10 8.55 -4.31
C SER A 571 -39.80 8.98 -3.61
N ILE A 572 -39.89 9.75 -2.51
CA ILE A 572 -38.74 10.21 -1.71
C ILE A 572 -38.12 9.04 -0.93
N LYS A 573 -38.96 8.24 -0.27
CA LYS A 573 -38.58 7.10 0.59
C LYS A 573 -37.61 6.11 -0.11
N PRO A 574 -37.93 5.54 -1.29
CA PRO A 574 -37.04 4.63 -2.00
C PRO A 574 -35.78 5.33 -2.54
N LYS A 575 -35.82 6.60 -2.91
CA LYS A 575 -34.63 7.34 -3.40
C LYS A 575 -33.62 7.58 -2.28
N MET A 576 -34.08 7.92 -1.07
CA MET A 576 -33.24 8.01 0.12
C MET A 576 -32.59 6.65 0.47
N ASN A 577 -33.31 5.54 0.27
CA ASN A 577 -32.76 4.18 0.43
C ASN A 577 -31.77 3.79 -0.68
N THR A 578 -32.06 4.12 -1.95
CA THR A 578 -31.27 3.68 -3.12
C THR A 578 -29.96 4.44 -3.24
N PHE A 579 -29.91 5.71 -2.83
CA PHE A 579 -28.69 6.52 -2.87
C PHE A 579 -27.56 5.94 -1.98
N PHE A 580 -27.92 5.11 -0.99
CA PHE A 580 -26.97 4.37 -0.17
C PHE A 580 -26.53 3.04 -0.80
N ILE A 581 -27.43 2.37 -1.52
CA ILE A 581 -27.17 1.08 -2.17
C ILE A 581 -26.27 1.25 -3.41
N SER A 582 -26.44 2.32 -4.19
CA SER A 582 -25.68 2.53 -5.44
C SER A 582 -24.22 2.98 -5.25
N ASN A 583 -23.83 3.40 -4.03
CA ASN A 583 -22.46 3.81 -3.70
C ASN A 583 -21.70 2.80 -2.83
N ASN A 584 -22.25 1.59 -2.63
CA ASN A 584 -21.53 0.50 -1.99
C ASN A 584 -20.64 -0.24 -3.02
N LYS A 585 -19.46 0.32 -3.29
CA LYS A 585 -18.29 -0.46 -3.74
C LYS A 585 -17.78 -1.44 -2.65
N PHE A 586 -18.44 -1.51 -1.48
CA PHE A 586 -18.03 -2.32 -0.32
C PHE A 586 -19.23 -3.05 0.30
N ASN A 587 -19.60 -4.20 -0.27
CA ASN A 587 -20.31 -5.25 0.48
C ASN A 587 -19.36 -6.45 0.65
N LYS A 588 -18.20 -6.20 1.27
CA LYS A 588 -17.21 -7.23 1.55
C LYS A 588 -17.66 -8.02 2.77
N LYS A 589 -17.43 -9.33 2.76
CA LYS A 589 -17.85 -10.21 3.86
C LYS A 589 -16.97 -9.94 5.09
N LYS A 590 -17.57 -9.70 6.28
CA LYS A 590 -16.82 -9.29 7.48
C LYS A 590 -16.04 -10.45 8.10
N VAL A 591 -14.80 -10.19 8.53
CA VAL A 591 -13.91 -11.13 9.21
C VAL A 591 -13.18 -10.40 10.34
N VAL A 592 -13.19 -10.96 11.55
CA VAL A 592 -12.60 -10.32 12.74
C VAL A 592 -11.37 -11.09 13.22
N PHE A 593 -10.28 -10.39 13.49
CA PHE A 593 -9.06 -10.94 14.06
C PHE A 593 -8.88 -10.46 15.49
N ILE A 594 -8.63 -11.37 16.43
CA ILE A 594 -8.36 -11.06 17.83
C ILE A 594 -6.94 -11.53 18.16
N MET A 595 -6.06 -10.55 18.38
CA MET A 595 -4.61 -10.72 18.52
C MET A 595 -4.15 -10.24 19.89
N GLY A 596 -2.96 -10.68 20.29
CA GLY A 596 -2.31 -10.27 21.53
C GLY A 596 -1.50 -11.39 22.18
N ALA A 597 -0.65 -11.04 23.13
CA ALA A 597 0.24 -11.98 23.82
C ALA A 597 -0.52 -13.05 24.63
N THR A 598 0.14 -14.14 25.00
CA THR A 598 -0.46 -15.15 25.89
C THR A 598 -0.76 -14.54 27.26
N GLY A 599 -1.91 -14.85 27.86
CA GLY A 599 -2.35 -14.27 29.14
C GLY A 599 -3.07 -12.91 29.06
N THR A 600 -3.34 -12.37 27.86
CA THR A 600 -4.07 -11.09 27.70
C THR A 600 -5.60 -11.22 27.75
N GLY A 601 -6.15 -12.43 27.66
CA GLY A 601 -7.60 -12.68 27.73
C GLY A 601 -8.31 -12.83 26.38
N LYS A 602 -7.57 -13.10 25.29
CA LYS A 602 -8.12 -13.30 23.92
C LYS A 602 -9.32 -14.25 23.87
N SER A 603 -9.20 -15.44 24.46
CA SER A 603 -10.23 -16.48 24.37
C SER A 603 -11.55 -16.07 25.03
N ARG A 604 -11.47 -15.33 26.15
CA ARG A 604 -12.66 -14.78 26.82
C ARG A 604 -13.34 -13.73 25.94
N LEU A 605 -12.56 -12.76 25.43
CA LEU A 605 -13.09 -11.74 24.54
C LEU A 605 -13.70 -12.34 23.26
N SER A 606 -13.08 -13.37 22.69
CA SER A 606 -13.60 -14.01 21.50
C SER A 606 -14.92 -14.72 21.73
N VAL A 607 -15.10 -15.40 22.87
CA VAL A 607 -16.37 -16.06 23.22
C VAL A 607 -17.46 -15.02 23.46
N ASP A 608 -17.16 -13.94 24.17
CA ASP A 608 -18.11 -12.85 24.44
C ASP A 608 -18.58 -12.21 23.12
N LEU A 609 -17.65 -11.91 22.21
CA LEU A 609 -17.96 -11.34 20.89
C LEU A 609 -18.69 -12.33 19.98
N ALA A 610 -18.25 -13.59 19.91
CA ALA A 610 -18.89 -14.60 19.07
C ALA A 610 -20.33 -14.89 19.54
N THR A 611 -20.58 -14.89 20.84
CA THR A 611 -21.94 -15.03 21.40
C THR A 611 -22.81 -13.84 20.99
N HIS A 612 -22.29 -12.62 21.06
CA HIS A 612 -23.05 -11.41 20.73
C HIS A 612 -23.32 -11.24 19.23
N PHE A 613 -22.36 -11.62 18.37
CA PHE A 613 -22.41 -11.41 16.93
C PHE A 613 -22.74 -12.67 16.11
N ARG A 614 -23.22 -13.74 16.77
CA ARG A 614 -23.50 -15.05 16.14
C ARG A 614 -22.30 -15.53 15.31
N GLY A 615 -21.14 -15.53 15.96
CA GLY A 615 -19.86 -15.85 15.37
C GLY A 615 -19.37 -17.25 15.68
N GLU A 616 -18.37 -17.68 14.91
CA GLU A 616 -17.64 -18.92 15.13
C GLU A 616 -16.13 -18.64 15.09
N ILE A 617 -15.37 -19.37 15.90
CA ILE A 617 -13.96 -19.05 16.17
C ILE A 617 -13.04 -20.01 15.41
N ILE A 618 -12.04 -19.47 14.72
CA ILE A 618 -10.94 -20.21 14.11
C ILE A 618 -9.68 -19.92 14.92
N ASN A 619 -9.13 -20.94 15.56
CA ASN A 619 -7.89 -20.80 16.32
C ASN A 619 -6.69 -20.59 15.37
N SER A 620 -5.88 -19.57 15.67
CA SER A 620 -4.65 -19.24 14.97
C SER A 620 -3.41 -19.34 15.86
N ASP A 621 -3.43 -20.20 16.88
CA ASP A 621 -2.27 -20.56 17.68
C ASP A 621 -1.66 -21.89 17.21
N LYS A 622 -0.37 -21.85 16.81
CA LYS A 622 0.39 -22.99 16.26
C LYS A 622 0.40 -24.22 17.14
N MET A 623 0.38 -24.07 18.46
CA MET A 623 0.49 -25.22 19.37
C MET A 623 -0.89 -25.80 19.69
N GLN A 624 -1.93 -24.98 19.69
CA GLN A 624 -3.30 -25.41 20.02
C GLN A 624 -4.00 -26.14 18.87
N VAL A 625 -3.48 -26.09 17.64
CA VAL A 625 -4.06 -26.85 16.50
C VAL A 625 -3.95 -28.35 16.69
N TYR A 626 -2.98 -28.83 17.46
CA TYR A 626 -2.67 -30.25 17.63
C TYR A 626 -3.56 -30.93 18.67
N GLU A 627 -3.87 -32.21 18.49
CA GLU A 627 -4.58 -33.05 19.45
C GLU A 627 -3.74 -33.32 20.72
N GLY A 628 -4.37 -33.32 21.91
CA GLY A 628 -3.69 -33.58 23.18
C GLY A 628 -2.97 -32.36 23.78
N LEU A 629 -2.29 -32.55 24.92
CA LEU A 629 -1.62 -31.47 25.69
C LEU A 629 -2.53 -30.26 25.97
N GLU A 630 -3.74 -30.49 26.49
CA GLU A 630 -4.75 -29.47 26.75
C GLU A 630 -4.29 -28.41 27.76
N ILE A 631 -3.65 -28.84 28.84
CA ILE A 631 -3.18 -27.98 29.93
C ILE A 631 -1.95 -27.20 29.46
N VAL A 632 -0.91 -27.88 28.97
CA VAL A 632 0.36 -27.27 28.53
C VAL A 632 0.16 -26.26 27.41
N THR A 633 -0.70 -26.57 26.43
CA THR A 633 -0.98 -25.64 25.31
C THR A 633 -2.06 -24.61 25.65
N ASN A 634 -2.62 -24.67 26.87
CA ASN A 634 -3.63 -23.74 27.39
C ASN A 634 -4.84 -23.63 26.45
N LYS A 635 -5.36 -24.78 26.01
CA LYS A 635 -6.58 -24.82 25.21
C LYS A 635 -7.78 -24.42 26.05
N ILE A 636 -8.73 -23.75 25.41
CA ILE A 636 -9.98 -23.36 26.06
C ILE A 636 -10.83 -24.59 26.38
N THR A 637 -11.29 -24.70 27.62
CA THR A 637 -12.10 -25.82 28.09
C THR A 637 -13.52 -25.80 27.50
N HIS A 638 -14.21 -26.93 27.51
CA HIS A 638 -15.61 -26.99 27.04
C HIS A 638 -16.55 -26.06 27.82
N ALA A 639 -16.32 -25.86 29.12
CA ALA A 639 -17.10 -24.95 29.94
C ALA A 639 -16.89 -23.48 29.53
N GLU A 640 -15.64 -23.09 29.25
CA GLU A 640 -15.29 -21.73 28.83
C GLU A 640 -15.74 -21.41 27.41
N LYS A 641 -15.90 -22.42 26.54
CA LYS A 641 -16.43 -22.21 25.17
C LYS A 641 -17.87 -21.69 25.17
N GLN A 642 -18.65 -21.90 26.24
CA GLN A 642 -20.06 -21.45 26.37
C GLN A 642 -20.95 -21.78 25.15
N GLY A 643 -20.69 -22.92 24.50
CA GLY A 643 -21.42 -23.36 23.30
C GLY A 643 -20.96 -22.74 21.97
N VAL A 644 -19.98 -21.82 21.98
CA VAL A 644 -19.36 -21.26 20.77
C VAL A 644 -18.45 -22.30 20.11
N ARG A 645 -18.68 -22.57 18.82
CA ARG A 645 -17.84 -23.49 18.04
C ARG A 645 -16.46 -22.92 17.79
N HIS A 646 -15.46 -23.77 18.00
CA HIS A 646 -14.05 -23.47 17.77
C HIS A 646 -13.48 -24.48 16.77
N TYR A 647 -12.77 -23.98 15.78
CA TYR A 647 -12.13 -24.74 14.71
C TYR A 647 -10.62 -24.60 14.80
N LEU A 648 -9.89 -25.57 14.24
CA LEU A 648 -8.43 -25.66 14.34
C LEU A 648 -7.92 -25.68 15.79
N ILE A 649 -8.67 -26.31 16.69
CA ILE A 649 -8.23 -26.57 18.07
C ILE A 649 -8.31 -28.07 18.32
N GLY A 650 -7.17 -28.72 18.51
CA GLY A 650 -7.13 -30.18 18.69
C GLY A 650 -7.45 -31.00 17.43
N GLU A 651 -7.35 -30.43 16.22
CA GLU A 651 -7.75 -31.09 14.97
C GLU A 651 -6.59 -31.74 14.20
N ILE A 652 -5.34 -31.45 14.57
CA ILE A 652 -4.15 -31.90 13.85
C ILE A 652 -3.42 -32.98 14.64
N GLU A 653 -2.99 -34.05 13.98
CA GLU A 653 -2.25 -35.13 14.64
C GLU A 653 -0.93 -34.63 15.28
N PRO A 654 -0.58 -35.07 16.50
CA PRO A 654 0.57 -34.56 17.28
C PRO A 654 1.92 -34.50 16.56
N ASP A 655 2.18 -35.47 15.68
CA ASP A 655 3.44 -35.63 14.94
C ASP A 655 3.44 -34.96 13.55
N SER A 656 2.29 -34.40 13.14
CA SER A 656 2.15 -33.77 11.83
C SER A 656 2.88 -32.43 11.76
N ASN A 657 3.41 -32.10 10.58
CA ASN A 657 4.05 -30.80 10.35
C ASN A 657 3.03 -29.81 9.79
N PHE A 658 2.32 -29.10 10.67
CA PHE A 658 1.31 -28.12 10.27
C PHE A 658 1.96 -26.79 9.92
N THR A 659 1.89 -26.42 8.65
CA THR A 659 2.54 -25.20 8.13
C THR A 659 1.58 -24.02 8.12
N ALA A 660 2.12 -22.82 7.95
CA ALA A 660 1.30 -21.61 7.76
C ALA A 660 0.47 -21.66 6.46
N GLU A 661 0.91 -22.43 5.45
CA GLU A 661 0.14 -22.66 4.22
C GLU A 661 -1.09 -23.53 4.49
N ASP A 662 -0.93 -24.62 5.25
CA ASP A 662 -2.03 -25.49 5.66
C ASP A 662 -3.07 -24.73 6.47
N PHE A 663 -2.62 -23.85 7.38
CA PHE A 663 -3.48 -22.94 8.12
C PHE A 663 -4.32 -22.07 7.20
N CYS A 664 -3.69 -21.41 6.21
CA CYS A 664 -4.40 -20.51 5.31
C CYS A 664 -5.50 -21.23 4.51
N LEU A 665 -5.20 -22.43 3.99
CA LEU A 665 -6.14 -23.22 3.22
C LEU A 665 -7.37 -23.60 4.06
N LYS A 666 -7.16 -24.18 5.25
CA LYS A 666 -8.24 -24.55 6.16
C LYS A 666 -9.02 -23.34 6.66
N CYS A 667 -8.33 -22.26 7.04
CA CYS A 667 -8.97 -21.04 7.54
C CYS A 667 -9.92 -20.44 6.50
N ILE A 668 -9.53 -20.38 5.22
CA ILE A 668 -10.37 -19.87 4.14
C ILE A 668 -11.61 -20.76 3.93
N GLU A 669 -11.44 -22.08 3.99
CA GLU A 669 -12.55 -23.03 3.89
C GLU A 669 -13.60 -22.78 4.99
N TYR A 670 -13.16 -22.64 6.24
CA TYR A 670 -14.04 -22.31 7.37
C TYR A 670 -14.71 -20.96 7.19
N ILE A 671 -13.96 -19.92 6.84
CA ILE A 671 -14.49 -18.58 6.58
C ILE A 671 -15.62 -18.65 5.54
N GLU A 672 -15.41 -19.33 4.42
CA GLU A 672 -16.44 -19.46 3.39
C GLU A 672 -17.68 -20.23 3.84
N ASN A 673 -17.49 -21.27 4.65
CA ASN A 673 -18.60 -22.04 5.18
C ASN A 673 -19.42 -21.23 6.19
N PHE A 674 -18.79 -20.48 7.09
CA PHE A 674 -19.48 -19.62 8.06
C PHE A 674 -20.26 -18.51 7.36
N LEU A 675 -19.67 -17.94 6.31
CA LEU A 675 -20.32 -16.87 5.56
C LEU A 675 -21.51 -17.37 4.73
N LYS A 676 -21.55 -18.64 4.33
CA LYS A 676 -22.76 -19.25 3.74
C LYS A 676 -23.89 -19.38 4.77
N THR A 677 -23.56 -19.61 6.04
CA THR A 677 -24.53 -19.76 7.14
C THR A 677 -24.83 -18.45 7.87
N GLN A 678 -24.38 -17.30 7.34
CA GLN A 678 -24.51 -15.97 7.94
C GLN A 678 -23.86 -15.85 9.35
N CYS A 679 -22.84 -16.65 9.64
CA CYS A 679 -22.03 -16.55 10.85
C CYS A 679 -20.80 -15.64 10.60
N VAL A 680 -20.42 -14.85 11.61
CA VAL A 680 -19.22 -14.00 11.54
C VAL A 680 -17.97 -14.82 11.90
N PRO A 681 -16.93 -14.89 11.03
CA PRO A 681 -15.67 -15.57 11.36
C PRO A 681 -14.80 -14.73 12.30
N PHE A 682 -14.41 -15.32 13.43
CA PHE A 682 -13.45 -14.76 14.39
C PHE A 682 -12.15 -15.58 14.37
N ILE A 683 -11.05 -15.00 13.87
CA ILE A 683 -9.73 -15.63 13.90
C ILE A 683 -9.01 -15.18 15.17
N VAL A 684 -8.64 -16.13 16.03
CA VAL A 684 -8.18 -15.83 17.40
C VAL A 684 -6.92 -16.64 17.70
N GLY A 685 -5.83 -15.99 18.10
CA GLY A 685 -4.62 -16.70 18.48
C GLY A 685 -3.39 -15.82 18.67
N GLY A 686 -2.31 -16.41 19.18
CA GLY A 686 -1.05 -15.71 19.44
C GLY A 686 0.01 -15.86 18.35
N SER A 687 -0.21 -16.69 17.33
CA SER A 687 0.79 -16.92 16.28
C SER A 687 0.65 -15.91 15.14
N ASN A 688 1.24 -14.72 15.32
CA ASN A 688 1.18 -13.63 14.33
C ASN A 688 1.64 -14.07 12.94
N SER A 689 2.61 -14.98 12.82
CA SER A 689 3.05 -15.49 11.51
C SER A 689 1.94 -16.23 10.72
N PHE A 690 0.94 -16.83 11.38
CA PHE A 690 -0.21 -17.45 10.68
C PHE A 690 -1.16 -16.38 10.14
N ILE A 691 -1.38 -15.32 10.93
CA ILE A 691 -2.20 -14.19 10.54
C ILE A 691 -1.51 -13.38 9.43
N GLU A 692 -0.21 -13.10 9.59
CA GLU A 692 0.64 -12.48 8.57
C GLU A 692 0.63 -13.31 7.29
N LYS A 693 0.77 -14.64 7.36
CA LYS A 693 0.65 -15.50 6.18
C LYS A 693 -0.73 -15.38 5.50
N LEU A 694 -1.81 -15.33 6.29
CA LEU A 694 -3.17 -15.24 5.77
C LEU A 694 -3.49 -13.87 5.16
N VAL A 695 -2.92 -12.79 5.71
CA VAL A 695 -3.23 -11.39 5.38
C VAL A 695 -2.24 -10.79 4.38
N GLU A 696 -0.98 -11.24 4.38
CA GLU A 696 0.14 -10.63 3.66
C GLU A 696 0.82 -11.56 2.64
N ASP A 697 0.74 -12.89 2.78
CA ASP A 697 1.51 -13.86 1.98
C ASP A 697 0.65 -14.59 0.90
N PRO A 698 1.21 -14.92 -0.29
CA PRO A 698 0.47 -15.26 -1.50
C PRO A 698 -0.08 -16.71 -1.53
N VAL A 699 -0.98 -17.08 -0.62
CA VAL A 699 -1.82 -18.28 -0.84
C VAL A 699 -2.89 -17.99 -1.92
N PHE A 700 -3.18 -16.71 -2.18
CA PHE A 700 -4.05 -16.23 -3.26
C PHE A 700 -3.27 -15.85 -4.54
N LYS A 701 -2.48 -16.77 -5.10
CA LYS A 701 -1.97 -16.54 -6.48
C LYS A 701 -3.07 -16.84 -7.48
N PHE A 702 -3.22 -15.97 -8.48
CA PHE A 702 -3.88 -16.30 -9.75
C PHE A 702 -3.45 -17.70 -10.27
N LYS A 703 -2.17 -18.05 -10.08
CA LYS A 703 -1.53 -19.35 -10.39
C LYS A 703 -2.05 -20.57 -9.58
N HIS A 704 -2.66 -20.37 -8.41
CA HIS A 704 -3.29 -21.46 -7.65
C HIS A 704 -4.65 -21.84 -8.22
N LYS A 705 -5.44 -20.85 -8.68
CA LYS A 705 -6.78 -21.05 -9.22
C LYS A 705 -6.78 -21.37 -10.73
N TYR A 706 -5.87 -20.76 -11.48
CA TYR A 706 -5.78 -20.89 -12.92
C TYR A 706 -4.43 -21.46 -13.34
N ASP A 707 -4.45 -22.43 -14.26
CA ASP A 707 -3.26 -22.84 -14.99
C ASP A 707 -3.03 -21.83 -16.12
N SER A 708 -1.87 -21.16 -16.13
CA SER A 708 -1.62 -19.97 -16.95
C SER A 708 -0.51 -20.21 -17.96
N CYS A 709 -0.77 -19.96 -19.24
CA CYS A 709 0.24 -20.00 -20.30
C CYS A 709 0.60 -18.59 -20.75
N PHE A 710 1.88 -18.22 -20.73
CA PHE A 710 2.37 -16.90 -21.15
C PHE A 710 3.13 -17.00 -22.48
N ILE A 711 2.72 -16.17 -23.44
CA ILE A 711 3.39 -16.00 -24.74
C ILE A 711 3.96 -14.59 -24.80
N TRP A 712 5.29 -14.49 -24.83
CA TRP A 712 6.02 -13.23 -24.91
C TRP A 712 6.59 -13.01 -26.31
N ILE A 713 6.31 -11.84 -26.89
CA ILE A 713 6.85 -11.40 -28.18
C ILE A 713 7.86 -10.28 -27.91
N ASP A 714 9.14 -10.64 -27.82
CA ASP A 714 10.28 -9.79 -27.46
C ASP A 714 11.00 -9.20 -28.68
N VAL A 715 11.86 -8.21 -28.46
CA VAL A 715 12.64 -7.52 -29.51
C VAL A 715 14.14 -7.59 -29.18
N GLU A 716 14.96 -8.11 -30.09
CA GLU A 716 16.42 -8.20 -29.92
C GLU A 716 17.15 -7.18 -30.81
N GLN A 717 18.22 -6.58 -30.28
CA GLN A 717 19.05 -5.59 -30.99
C GLN A 717 20.16 -6.22 -31.87
N SER A 718 20.39 -7.53 -31.82
CA SER A 718 21.52 -8.16 -32.50
C SER A 718 21.23 -9.57 -33.02
N VAL A 719 20.51 -9.69 -34.15
CA VAL A 719 20.51 -10.93 -34.95
C VAL A 719 20.57 -10.60 -36.44
N LEU A 720 21.68 -10.98 -37.07
CA LEU A 720 21.94 -10.84 -38.50
C LEU A 720 21.47 -12.10 -39.25
N ASN A 721 20.68 -11.88 -40.31
CA ASN A 721 20.43 -12.78 -41.44
C ASN A 721 19.92 -14.21 -41.16
N ARG A 722 18.59 -14.36 -41.10
CA ARG A 722 17.85 -15.41 -41.85
C ARG A 722 16.36 -15.07 -41.92
N ARG A 723 15.79 -15.24 -43.11
CA ARG A 723 14.43 -14.88 -43.55
C ARG A 723 13.34 -15.13 -42.49
N VAL A 724 12.53 -14.11 -42.23
CA VAL A 724 11.34 -14.15 -41.36
C VAL A 724 10.10 -14.10 -42.25
N ASP A 725 9.55 -15.25 -42.63
CA ASP A 725 8.21 -15.34 -43.27
C ASP A 725 7.47 -16.66 -43.01
N THR A 726 7.96 -17.52 -42.13
CA THR A 726 7.34 -18.81 -41.81
C THR A 726 7.28 -18.98 -40.31
N ARG A 727 6.12 -18.77 -39.65
CA ARG A 727 5.93 -19.27 -38.27
C ARG A 727 4.54 -19.33 -37.62
N VAL A 728 3.43 -18.97 -38.26
CA VAL A 728 2.11 -19.17 -37.60
C VAL A 728 1.79 -20.66 -37.45
N ASP A 729 2.05 -21.47 -38.48
CA ASP A 729 1.79 -22.92 -38.44
C ASP A 729 2.71 -23.70 -37.46
N GLU A 730 3.95 -23.23 -37.24
CA GLU A 730 4.85 -23.81 -36.24
C GLU A 730 4.48 -23.40 -34.80
N MET A 731 3.92 -22.19 -34.61
CA MET A 731 3.47 -21.69 -33.30
C MET A 731 2.27 -22.48 -32.77
N VAL A 732 1.32 -22.84 -33.65
CA VAL A 732 0.13 -23.65 -33.35
C VAL A 732 0.49 -25.14 -33.16
N ASN A 733 1.43 -25.68 -33.96
CA ASN A 733 1.77 -27.12 -33.95
C ASN A 733 2.72 -27.57 -32.82
N ALA A 734 3.28 -26.68 -32.03
CA ALA A 734 4.21 -27.08 -30.99
C ALA A 734 3.47 -27.80 -29.85
N ALA A 735 3.49 -29.14 -29.92
CA ALA A 735 2.79 -30.17 -29.14
C ALA A 735 2.47 -29.86 -27.66
N LYS A 736 3.23 -28.99 -26.99
CA LYS A 736 2.95 -28.51 -25.62
C LYS A 736 1.68 -27.63 -25.49
N MET A 737 1.31 -26.81 -26.48
CA MET A 737 0.13 -25.93 -26.38
C MET A 737 -1.17 -26.69 -26.64
N ASN A 738 -1.18 -27.55 -27.66
CA ASN A 738 -2.25 -28.53 -27.86
C ASN A 738 -2.40 -29.44 -26.63
N ASN A 739 -1.31 -29.97 -26.06
CA ASN A 739 -1.40 -30.74 -24.81
C ASN A 739 -1.89 -29.89 -23.63
N PHE A 740 -1.48 -28.63 -23.50
CA PHE A 740 -1.95 -27.75 -22.43
C PHE A 740 -3.45 -27.50 -22.52
N ILE A 741 -4.02 -27.28 -23.72
CA ILE A 741 -5.44 -26.96 -23.88
C ILE A 741 -6.30 -28.24 -23.88
N ILE A 742 -5.81 -29.33 -24.48
CA ILE A 742 -6.55 -30.60 -24.67
C ILE A 742 -6.45 -31.56 -23.48
N ASN A 743 -5.32 -31.65 -22.76
CA ASN A 743 -5.21 -32.60 -21.65
C ASN A 743 -5.83 -32.06 -20.36
N ASN A 744 -6.72 -32.85 -19.76
CA ASN A 744 -7.17 -32.67 -18.38
C ASN A 744 -6.05 -33.13 -17.43
N ASN A 745 -5.30 -32.19 -16.86
CA ASN A 745 -4.29 -32.49 -15.85
C ASN A 745 -4.95 -33.07 -14.57
N LYS A 746 -4.20 -33.91 -13.85
CA LYS A 746 -4.57 -34.56 -12.57
C LYS A 746 -5.06 -33.62 -11.45
N PHE A 747 -4.83 -32.31 -11.60
CA PHE A 747 -5.31 -31.25 -10.72
C PHE A 747 -6.27 -30.38 -11.52
N ASN A 748 -7.54 -30.37 -11.16
CA ASN A 748 -8.69 -29.83 -11.90
C ASN A 748 -8.69 -28.28 -12.06
N LYS A 749 -7.57 -27.66 -12.44
CA LYS A 749 -7.40 -26.20 -12.56
C LYS A 749 -7.93 -25.67 -13.90
N LYS A 750 -8.55 -24.49 -13.85
CA LYS A 750 -9.12 -23.83 -15.03
C LYS A 750 -8.00 -23.13 -15.84
N LYS A 751 -8.03 -23.17 -17.18
CA LYS A 751 -6.91 -22.70 -18.03
C LYS A 751 -7.10 -21.26 -18.50
N VAL A 752 -6.03 -20.46 -18.53
CA VAL A 752 -6.01 -19.08 -19.03
C VAL A 752 -4.74 -18.83 -19.87
N VAL A 753 -4.85 -18.09 -20.97
CA VAL A 753 -3.73 -17.76 -21.86
C VAL A 753 -3.45 -16.26 -21.83
N PHE A 754 -2.17 -15.88 -21.74
CA PHE A 754 -1.69 -14.50 -21.78
C PHE A 754 -0.81 -14.28 -23.00
N ILE A 755 -1.08 -13.22 -23.77
CA ILE A 755 -0.28 -12.81 -24.93
C ILE A 755 0.19 -11.38 -24.70
N VAL A 756 1.51 -11.23 -24.55
CA VAL A 756 2.15 -9.96 -24.18
C VAL A 756 3.21 -9.58 -25.22
N GLY A 757 3.19 -8.34 -25.66
CA GLY A 757 4.16 -7.84 -26.64
C GLY A 757 4.01 -6.35 -26.96
N ALA A 758 5.07 -5.78 -27.54
CA ALA A 758 5.12 -4.37 -27.94
C ALA A 758 4.06 -4.01 -29.01
N THR A 759 3.77 -2.73 -29.20
CA THR A 759 2.92 -2.27 -30.32
C THR A 759 3.62 -2.59 -31.64
N GLY A 760 2.92 -3.24 -32.58
CA GLY A 760 3.51 -3.72 -33.84
C GLY A 760 4.09 -5.15 -33.81
N SER A 761 3.99 -5.86 -32.68
CA SER A 761 4.46 -7.25 -32.51
C SER A 761 3.50 -8.33 -33.04
N GLU A 762 2.43 -7.95 -33.75
CA GLU A 762 1.35 -8.85 -34.21
C GLU A 762 0.57 -9.60 -33.11
N LYS A 763 0.68 -9.19 -31.84
CA LYS A 763 -0.03 -9.82 -30.70
C LYS A 763 -1.55 -9.97 -30.89
N SER A 764 -2.21 -8.98 -31.51
CA SER A 764 -3.65 -9.00 -31.76
C SER A 764 -4.03 -10.09 -32.77
N ARG A 765 -3.23 -10.25 -33.84
CA ARG A 765 -3.44 -11.29 -34.86
C ARG A 765 -3.27 -12.68 -34.25
N LEU A 766 -2.16 -12.91 -33.53
CA LEU A 766 -1.91 -14.17 -32.83
C LEU A 766 -3.04 -14.53 -31.85
N SER A 767 -3.61 -13.54 -31.16
CA SER A 767 -4.71 -13.79 -30.23
C SER A 767 -6.01 -14.21 -30.92
N VAL A 768 -6.32 -13.62 -32.08
CA VAL A 768 -7.49 -13.99 -32.90
C VAL A 768 -7.30 -15.39 -33.48
N ASP A 769 -6.12 -15.70 -34.01
CA ASP A 769 -5.81 -17.03 -34.54
C ASP A 769 -5.98 -18.11 -33.46
N LEU A 770 -5.45 -17.87 -32.25
CA LEU A 770 -5.60 -18.78 -31.12
C LEU A 770 -7.05 -18.91 -30.63
N ALA A 771 -7.79 -17.80 -30.58
CA ALA A 771 -9.19 -17.82 -30.18
C ALA A 771 -10.06 -18.62 -31.16
N THR A 772 -9.82 -18.48 -32.46
CA THR A 772 -10.53 -19.24 -33.51
C THR A 772 -10.21 -20.73 -33.42
N HIS A 773 -8.95 -21.10 -33.17
CA HIS A 773 -8.54 -22.50 -33.08
C HIS A 773 -9.02 -23.21 -31.81
N PHE A 774 -9.07 -22.50 -30.66
CA PHE A 774 -9.33 -23.12 -29.34
C PHE A 774 -10.67 -22.71 -28.73
N ARG A 775 -11.60 -22.16 -29.51
CA ARG A 775 -12.89 -21.63 -29.02
C ARG A 775 -12.68 -20.66 -27.84
N GLY A 776 -11.74 -19.73 -28.03
CA GLY A 776 -11.37 -18.73 -27.05
C GLY A 776 -12.13 -17.41 -27.21
N GLU A 777 -12.14 -16.63 -26.14
CA GLU A 777 -12.62 -15.24 -26.16
C GLU A 777 -11.53 -14.33 -25.59
N ILE A 778 -11.43 -13.11 -26.14
CA ILE A 778 -10.29 -12.22 -25.90
C ILE A 778 -10.67 -11.13 -24.89
N ILE A 779 -9.85 -10.93 -23.87
CA ILE A 779 -9.93 -9.80 -22.93
C ILE A 779 -8.77 -8.85 -23.24
N ASN A 780 -9.09 -7.62 -23.61
CA ASN A 780 -8.09 -6.62 -23.94
C ASN A 780 -7.58 -5.90 -22.69
N SER A 781 -6.27 -5.92 -22.46
CA SER A 781 -5.59 -5.33 -21.30
C SER A 781 -4.85 -4.04 -21.61
N ASP A 782 -4.91 -3.55 -22.86
CA ASP A 782 -4.31 -2.27 -23.22
C ASP A 782 -5.16 -1.10 -22.72
N LYS A 783 -4.58 -0.27 -21.86
CA LYS A 783 -5.26 0.85 -21.20
C LYS A 783 -5.88 1.86 -22.17
N MET A 784 -5.37 1.99 -23.40
CA MET A 784 -5.95 2.90 -24.38
C MET A 784 -7.08 2.24 -25.19
N HIS A 785 -7.05 0.92 -25.35
CA HIS A 785 -8.05 0.20 -26.12
C HIS A 785 -9.36 -0.04 -25.34
N VAL A 786 -9.32 0.01 -24.00
CA VAL A 786 -10.53 -0.17 -23.17
C VAL A 786 -11.52 0.97 -23.31
N CYS A 787 -11.04 2.19 -23.60
CA CYS A 787 -11.87 3.38 -23.71
C CYS A 787 -12.59 3.45 -25.07
N GLU A 788 -13.78 4.05 -25.14
CA GLU A 788 -14.57 4.26 -26.37
C GLU A 788 -13.95 5.36 -27.27
N GLY A 789 -14.12 5.25 -28.59
CA GLY A 789 -13.66 6.23 -29.57
C GLY A 789 -12.14 6.21 -29.83
N LEU A 790 -11.66 7.08 -30.73
CA LEU A 790 -10.24 7.19 -31.09
C LEU A 790 -9.64 5.84 -31.60
N GLU A 791 -10.37 5.14 -32.46
CA GLU A 791 -10.03 3.81 -32.96
C GLU A 791 -8.74 3.81 -33.79
N ILE A 792 -8.54 4.83 -34.62
CA ILE A 792 -7.40 4.98 -35.51
C ILE A 792 -6.16 5.37 -34.70
N VAL A 793 -6.23 6.43 -33.87
CA VAL A 793 -5.08 6.92 -33.09
C VAL A 793 -4.63 5.94 -32.02
N THR A 794 -5.56 5.20 -31.40
CA THR A 794 -5.21 4.16 -30.41
C THR A 794 -4.88 2.82 -31.05
N ASN A 795 -5.04 2.67 -32.37
CA ASN A 795 -4.74 1.46 -33.13
C ASN A 795 -5.51 0.22 -32.63
N LYS A 796 -6.81 0.39 -32.37
CA LYS A 796 -7.70 -0.70 -32.00
C LYS A 796 -7.93 -1.65 -33.17
N ILE A 797 -8.18 -2.91 -32.84
CA ILE A 797 -8.44 -3.96 -33.83
C ILE A 797 -9.79 -3.72 -34.52
N THR A 798 -9.78 -3.70 -35.84
CA THR A 798 -10.98 -3.46 -36.66
C THR A 798 -11.92 -4.66 -36.69
N HIS A 799 -13.18 -4.45 -37.08
CA HIS A 799 -14.14 -5.55 -37.23
C HIS A 799 -13.70 -6.64 -38.21
N ALA A 800 -13.01 -6.26 -39.30
CA ALA A 800 -12.48 -7.21 -40.28
C ALA A 800 -11.35 -8.08 -39.67
N GLU A 801 -10.47 -7.46 -38.87
CA GLU A 801 -9.36 -8.15 -38.21
C GLU A 801 -9.79 -9.06 -37.06
N LYS A 802 -10.94 -8.80 -36.42
CA LYS A 802 -11.50 -9.67 -35.37
C LYS A 802 -11.90 -11.05 -35.88
N GLN A 803 -12.15 -11.22 -37.18
CA GLN A 803 -12.57 -12.49 -37.80
C GLN A 803 -13.74 -13.20 -37.06
N GLY A 804 -14.65 -12.42 -36.46
CA GLY A 804 -15.79 -12.95 -35.69
C GLY A 804 -15.49 -13.37 -34.24
N VAL A 805 -14.24 -13.27 -33.77
CA VAL A 805 -13.86 -13.50 -32.38
C VAL A 805 -14.38 -12.37 -31.49
N ARG A 806 -14.93 -12.72 -30.32
CA ARG A 806 -15.41 -11.73 -29.34
C ARG A 806 -14.24 -11.14 -28.55
N HIS A 807 -14.18 -9.81 -28.54
CA HIS A 807 -13.25 -9.03 -27.72
C HIS A 807 -14.03 -8.29 -26.64
N TYR A 808 -13.57 -8.41 -25.40
CA TYR A 808 -14.10 -7.73 -24.23
C TYR A 808 -13.11 -6.70 -23.74
N LEU A 809 -13.60 -5.66 -23.06
CA LEU A 809 -12.83 -4.47 -22.69
C LEU A 809 -12.18 -3.80 -23.91
N LEU A 810 -12.86 -3.79 -25.04
CA LEU A 810 -12.44 -3.06 -26.24
C LEU A 810 -13.49 -2.01 -26.56
N GLY A 811 -13.22 -0.75 -26.21
CA GLY A 811 -14.18 0.34 -26.40
C GLY A 811 -15.37 0.34 -25.42
N GLU A 812 -15.25 -0.30 -24.25
CA GLU A 812 -16.36 -0.45 -23.29
C GLU A 812 -16.38 0.62 -22.18
N ILE A 813 -15.36 1.48 -22.11
CA ILE A 813 -15.17 2.45 -21.02
C ILE A 813 -15.31 3.86 -21.56
N GLU A 814 -16.01 4.76 -20.86
CA GLU A 814 -16.15 6.14 -21.30
C GLU A 814 -14.79 6.88 -21.43
N PRO A 815 -14.58 7.72 -22.46
CA PRO A 815 -13.29 8.37 -22.79
C PRO A 815 -12.62 9.15 -21.63
N ASP A 816 -13.43 9.79 -20.79
CA ASP A 816 -12.99 10.64 -19.67
C ASP A 816 -13.01 9.89 -18.31
N SER A 817 -13.33 8.58 -18.31
CA SER A 817 -13.34 7.74 -17.12
C SER A 817 -11.93 7.47 -16.58
N ASN A 818 -11.78 7.51 -15.25
CA ASN A 818 -10.53 7.20 -14.57
C ASN A 818 -10.37 5.68 -14.38
N PHE A 819 -10.34 4.91 -15.48
CA PHE A 819 -10.20 3.46 -15.42
C PHE A 819 -8.83 3.04 -14.89
N THR A 820 -8.83 2.42 -13.70
CA THR A 820 -7.61 2.03 -12.99
C THR A 820 -7.19 0.59 -13.32
N ALA A 821 -5.96 0.22 -12.94
CA ALA A 821 -5.52 -1.17 -13.02
C ALA A 821 -6.36 -2.10 -12.13
N GLU A 822 -6.99 -1.59 -11.07
CA GLU A 822 -7.88 -2.35 -10.19
C GLU A 822 -9.22 -2.62 -10.87
N ASP A 823 -9.84 -1.60 -11.48
CA ASP A 823 -11.08 -1.77 -12.22
C ASP A 823 -10.91 -2.79 -13.38
N PHE A 824 -9.73 -2.80 -14.03
CA PHE A 824 -9.37 -3.83 -14.99
C PHE A 824 -9.33 -5.23 -14.37
N CYS A 825 -8.61 -5.42 -13.27
CA CYS A 825 -8.47 -6.74 -12.64
C CYS A 825 -9.82 -7.32 -12.26
N LEU A 826 -10.73 -6.48 -11.75
CA LEU A 826 -12.09 -6.89 -11.39
C LEU A 826 -12.91 -7.36 -12.59
N LYS A 827 -13.00 -6.56 -13.64
CA LYS A 827 -13.71 -6.94 -14.87
C LYS A 827 -13.06 -8.15 -15.54
N CYS A 828 -11.74 -8.24 -15.53
CA CYS A 828 -11.01 -9.37 -16.10
C CYS A 828 -11.35 -10.69 -15.39
N ILE A 829 -11.38 -10.71 -14.05
CA ILE A 829 -11.77 -11.91 -13.27
C ILE A 829 -13.22 -12.33 -13.57
N GLU A 830 -14.13 -11.35 -13.66
CA GLU A 830 -15.53 -11.61 -14.02
C GLU A 830 -15.66 -12.28 -15.40
N TYR A 831 -14.95 -11.73 -16.41
CA TYR A 831 -14.94 -12.28 -17.75
C TYR A 831 -14.29 -13.68 -17.81
N ILE A 832 -13.16 -13.89 -17.12
CA ILE A 832 -12.52 -15.20 -16.99
C ILE A 832 -13.52 -16.24 -16.45
N GLU A 833 -14.21 -15.93 -15.35
CA GLU A 833 -15.20 -16.85 -14.76
C GLU A 833 -16.40 -17.08 -15.67
N LYS A 834 -16.86 -16.05 -16.38
CA LYS A 834 -17.93 -16.15 -17.37
C LYS A 834 -17.54 -17.10 -18.51
N PHE A 835 -16.35 -16.95 -19.08
CA PHE A 835 -15.89 -17.76 -20.20
C PHE A 835 -15.68 -19.22 -19.79
N LEU A 836 -15.13 -19.43 -18.59
CA LEU A 836 -14.92 -20.77 -18.06
C LEU A 836 -16.24 -21.50 -17.79
N LYS A 837 -17.32 -20.79 -17.42
CA LYS A 837 -18.67 -21.37 -17.31
C LYS A 837 -19.23 -21.80 -18.68
N THR A 838 -18.88 -21.11 -19.76
CA THR A 838 -19.32 -21.43 -21.12
C THR A 838 -18.35 -22.34 -21.89
N GLN A 839 -17.36 -22.93 -21.19
CA GLN A 839 -16.29 -23.75 -21.78
C GLN A 839 -15.46 -23.03 -22.87
N CYS A 840 -15.33 -21.72 -22.76
CA CYS A 840 -14.48 -20.90 -23.62
C CYS A 840 -13.11 -20.67 -22.96
N VAL A 841 -12.03 -20.71 -23.75
CA VAL A 841 -10.68 -20.43 -23.26
C VAL A 841 -10.49 -18.90 -23.10
N PRO A 842 -10.20 -18.38 -21.90
CA PRO A 842 -9.92 -16.96 -21.71
C PRO A 842 -8.53 -16.62 -22.26
N ILE A 843 -8.45 -15.69 -23.21
CA ILE A 843 -7.21 -15.18 -23.80
C ILE A 843 -7.05 -13.70 -23.44
N ILE A 844 -6.05 -13.35 -22.65
CA ILE A 844 -5.78 -11.97 -22.21
C ILE A 844 -4.66 -11.40 -23.08
N VAL A 845 -4.88 -10.25 -23.71
CA VAL A 845 -3.98 -9.67 -24.71
C VAL A 845 -3.67 -8.22 -24.37
N GLY A 846 -2.41 -7.79 -24.43
CA GLY A 846 -2.07 -6.37 -24.33
C GLY A 846 -0.59 -6.07 -24.20
N GLY A 847 -0.24 -4.77 -24.11
CA GLY A 847 1.15 -4.29 -24.01
C GLY A 847 1.53 -3.69 -22.66
N SER A 848 0.61 -3.62 -21.69
CA SER A 848 0.86 -3.00 -20.38
C SER A 848 1.21 -4.05 -19.31
N ASN A 849 2.51 -4.30 -19.12
CA ASN A 849 3.02 -5.25 -18.12
C ASN A 849 2.50 -4.94 -16.71
N SER A 850 2.34 -3.66 -16.35
CA SER A 850 1.89 -3.23 -15.01
C SER A 850 0.48 -3.71 -14.61
N ILE A 851 -0.41 -3.91 -15.59
CA ILE A 851 -1.78 -4.38 -15.33
C ILE A 851 -1.81 -5.90 -15.19
N ILE A 852 -1.04 -6.61 -16.03
CA ILE A 852 -0.89 -8.06 -15.98
C ILE A 852 -0.14 -8.47 -14.70
N GLU A 853 0.90 -7.73 -14.33
CA GLU A 853 1.62 -7.84 -13.05
C GLU A 853 0.64 -7.73 -11.88
N LYS A 854 -0.23 -6.70 -11.85
CA LYS A 854 -1.21 -6.54 -10.77
C LYS A 854 -2.24 -7.69 -10.72
N LEU A 855 -2.63 -8.25 -11.86
CA LEU A 855 -3.56 -9.39 -11.92
C LEU A 855 -2.92 -10.72 -11.49
N VAL A 856 -1.64 -10.92 -11.81
CA VAL A 856 -0.93 -12.20 -11.64
C VAL A 856 -0.13 -12.25 -10.32
N GLU A 857 0.35 -11.10 -9.85
CA GLU A 857 1.40 -10.99 -8.82
C GLU A 857 1.00 -10.18 -7.56
N ASP A 858 -0.20 -9.58 -7.49
CA ASP A 858 -0.69 -8.85 -6.29
C ASP A 858 -1.66 -9.73 -5.45
N PRO A 859 -1.16 -10.53 -4.48
CA PRO A 859 -1.97 -11.39 -3.62
C PRO A 859 -2.74 -10.63 -2.52
N VAL A 860 -2.24 -9.48 -2.10
CA VAL A 860 -2.84 -8.64 -1.04
C VAL A 860 -4.17 -8.06 -1.53
N PHE A 861 -4.27 -7.77 -2.83
CA PHE A 861 -5.52 -7.40 -3.48
C PHE A 861 -6.62 -8.44 -3.21
N MET A 862 -6.39 -9.75 -3.36
CA MET A 862 -7.48 -10.75 -3.37
C MET A 862 -8.15 -11.03 -2.01
N PHE A 863 -7.40 -11.09 -0.91
CA PHE A 863 -7.97 -11.35 0.44
C PHE A 863 -8.64 -10.09 1.01
N LYS A 864 -7.95 -8.94 0.97
CA LYS A 864 -8.48 -7.63 1.41
C LYS A 864 -9.58 -7.10 0.49
N HIS A 865 -9.67 -7.57 -0.76
CA HIS A 865 -10.80 -7.28 -1.65
C HIS A 865 -12.04 -8.11 -1.31
N LYS A 866 -11.87 -9.36 -0.87
CA LYS A 866 -12.98 -10.28 -0.62
C LYS A 866 -13.62 -10.10 0.76
N TYR A 867 -12.80 -9.78 1.75
CA TYR A 867 -13.24 -9.65 3.14
C TYR A 867 -13.02 -8.23 3.68
N ASP A 868 -13.95 -7.76 4.49
CA ASP A 868 -13.78 -6.58 5.33
C ASP A 868 -13.17 -7.01 6.66
N ILE A 869 -12.00 -6.48 7.00
CA ILE A 869 -11.17 -7.03 8.07
C ILE A 869 -11.11 -6.07 9.25
N CYS A 870 -11.47 -6.55 10.43
CA CYS A 870 -11.31 -5.83 11.69
C CYS A 870 -10.24 -6.50 12.55
N PHE A 871 -9.21 -5.74 12.94
CA PHE A 871 -8.18 -6.21 13.88
C PHE A 871 -8.45 -5.65 15.28
N ILE A 872 -8.51 -6.55 16.26
CA ILE A 872 -8.60 -6.22 17.69
C ILE A 872 -7.31 -6.70 18.33
N TRP A 873 -6.45 -5.77 18.73
CA TRP A 873 -5.23 -6.06 19.46
C TRP A 873 -5.45 -5.83 20.96
N ILE A 874 -5.29 -6.89 21.75
CA ILE A 874 -5.39 -6.79 23.21
C ILE A 874 -4.00 -6.57 23.78
N ASP A 875 -3.75 -5.36 24.27
CA ASP A 875 -2.50 -4.98 24.92
C ASP A 875 -2.63 -4.97 26.45
N VAL A 876 -1.56 -5.36 27.15
CA VAL A 876 -1.49 -5.41 28.61
C VAL A 876 -0.07 -5.05 29.04
N GLU A 877 0.06 -4.21 30.06
CA GLU A 877 1.36 -3.84 30.62
C GLU A 877 2.23 -5.07 30.95
N GLN A 878 3.48 -5.07 30.49
CA GLN A 878 4.40 -6.22 30.60
C GLN A 878 4.54 -6.74 32.04
N SER A 879 4.55 -5.86 33.04
CA SER A 879 4.68 -6.23 34.46
C SER A 879 3.47 -7.06 34.92
N VAL A 880 2.26 -6.65 34.51
CA VAL A 880 1.00 -7.35 34.79
C VAL A 880 0.95 -8.68 34.06
N LEU A 881 1.41 -8.71 32.80
CA LEU A 881 1.41 -9.89 31.97
C LEU A 881 2.37 -10.97 32.49
N ASN A 882 3.58 -10.59 32.90
CA ASN A 882 4.55 -11.49 33.53
C ASN A 882 3.95 -12.16 34.77
N ARG A 883 3.32 -11.38 35.65
CA ARG A 883 2.66 -11.90 36.86
C ARG A 883 1.53 -12.87 36.52
N ARG A 884 0.66 -12.52 35.56
CA ARG A 884 -0.45 -13.40 35.13
C ARG A 884 0.06 -14.73 34.58
N VAL A 885 1.14 -14.69 33.82
CA VAL A 885 1.75 -15.88 33.22
C VAL A 885 2.35 -16.79 34.28
N ASP A 886 3.04 -16.23 35.26
CA ASP A 886 3.60 -17.00 36.37
C ASP A 886 2.50 -17.71 37.16
N THR A 887 1.47 -16.95 37.57
CA THR A 887 0.32 -17.50 38.31
C THR A 887 -0.36 -18.60 37.50
N ARG A 888 -0.57 -18.38 36.20
CA ARG A 888 -1.17 -19.37 35.32
C ARG A 888 -0.33 -20.64 35.21
N ILE A 889 0.99 -20.54 35.14
CA ILE A 889 1.86 -21.72 35.09
C ILE A 889 1.78 -22.50 36.40
N ASP A 890 1.70 -21.82 37.54
CA ASP A 890 1.47 -22.48 38.83
C ASP A 890 0.11 -23.20 38.87
N GLU A 891 -0.94 -22.57 38.33
CA GLU A 891 -2.26 -23.20 38.16
C GLU A 891 -2.21 -24.42 37.22
N MET A 892 -1.46 -24.34 36.11
CA MET A 892 -1.27 -25.45 35.18
C MET A 892 -0.59 -26.65 35.84
N VAL A 893 0.45 -26.40 36.65
CA VAL A 893 1.12 -27.45 37.44
C VAL A 893 0.13 -28.12 38.40
N ASN A 894 -0.66 -27.32 39.13
CA ASN A 894 -1.68 -27.84 40.04
C ASN A 894 -2.81 -28.59 39.31
N ALA A 895 -3.09 -28.24 38.06
CA ALA A 895 -4.09 -28.90 37.22
C ALA A 895 -3.59 -30.21 36.59
N GLY A 896 -2.32 -30.59 36.79
CA GLY A 896 -1.76 -31.85 36.29
C GLY A 896 -0.88 -31.72 35.04
N LEU A 897 -0.29 -30.55 34.78
CA LEU A 897 0.66 -30.34 33.66
C LEU A 897 1.77 -31.40 33.62
N VAL A 898 2.31 -31.79 34.76
CA VAL A 898 3.41 -32.77 34.84
C VAL A 898 2.95 -34.14 34.35
N ASP A 899 1.76 -34.57 34.79
CA ASP A 899 1.18 -35.85 34.39
C ASP A 899 0.78 -35.85 32.92
N GLU A 900 0.26 -34.72 32.43
CA GLU A 900 -0.07 -34.54 31.02
C GLU A 900 1.18 -34.69 30.13
N VAL A 901 2.28 -34.01 30.45
CA VAL A 901 3.53 -34.17 29.68
C VAL A 901 4.09 -35.58 29.82
N ARG A 902 4.00 -36.19 31.00
CA ARG A 902 4.49 -37.56 31.25
C ARG A 902 3.81 -38.59 30.34
N GLN A 903 2.52 -38.41 30.04
CA GLN A 903 1.80 -39.28 29.10
C GLN A 903 2.26 -39.12 27.64
N PHE A 904 2.75 -37.93 27.27
CA PHE A 904 3.26 -37.62 25.94
C PHE A 904 4.78 -37.79 25.80
N TYR A 905 5.46 -38.14 26.90
CA TYR A 905 6.91 -38.25 26.94
C TYR A 905 7.40 -39.52 26.24
N ILE A 906 8.21 -39.32 25.21
CA ILE A 906 8.91 -40.40 24.51
C ILE A 906 10.42 -40.19 24.70
N PRO A 907 11.15 -41.17 25.27
CA PRO A 907 12.61 -41.11 25.35
C PRO A 907 13.25 -40.95 23.96
N ASP A 908 14.36 -40.19 23.89
CA ASP A 908 15.21 -40.04 22.69
C ASP A 908 14.51 -39.57 21.40
N THR A 909 13.33 -38.97 21.52
CA THR A 909 12.59 -38.37 20.41
C THR A 909 13.02 -36.93 20.14
N ASP A 910 12.77 -36.46 18.91
CA ASP A 910 12.98 -35.07 18.49
C ASP A 910 11.85 -34.15 19.01
N TYR A 911 12.16 -33.34 20.03
CA TYR A 911 11.25 -32.34 20.61
C TYR A 911 11.22 -31.02 19.81
N THR A 912 11.87 -30.97 18.64
CA THR A 912 11.84 -29.80 17.74
C THR A 912 10.73 -29.87 16.68
N LYS A 913 9.85 -30.89 16.74
CA LYS A 913 8.78 -31.12 15.75
C LYS A 913 7.39 -31.26 16.38
N GLY A 914 6.38 -30.91 15.60
CA GLY A 914 4.96 -31.08 15.96
C GLY A 914 4.59 -30.39 17.27
N ILE A 915 3.68 -31.01 18.01
CA ILE A 915 3.19 -30.51 19.30
C ILE A 915 4.28 -30.51 20.39
N ARG A 916 5.33 -31.34 20.26
CA ARG A 916 6.41 -31.48 21.26
C ARG A 916 7.29 -30.23 21.41
N ARG A 917 7.14 -29.26 20.50
CA ARG A 917 7.77 -27.94 20.57
C ARG A 917 7.11 -27.00 21.57
N SER A 918 5.92 -27.32 22.06
CA SER A 918 5.14 -26.47 22.96
C SER A 918 5.95 -26.17 24.22
N ILE A 919 6.02 -24.90 24.62
CA ILE A 919 6.66 -24.52 25.90
C ILE A 919 6.00 -25.29 27.03
N GLY A 920 6.80 -25.93 27.86
CA GLY A 920 6.34 -26.88 28.88
C GLY A 920 6.79 -28.30 28.56
N VAL A 921 6.79 -28.71 27.28
CA VAL A 921 7.14 -30.07 26.89
C VAL A 921 8.65 -30.30 26.92
N PRO A 922 9.52 -29.52 26.25
CA PRO A 922 10.96 -29.72 26.32
C PRO A 922 11.54 -29.56 27.72
N GLU A 923 11.03 -28.57 28.48
CA GLU A 923 11.47 -28.28 29.85
C GLU A 923 11.11 -29.43 30.81
N MET A 924 9.92 -30.01 30.66
CA MET A 924 9.49 -31.13 31.49
C MET A 924 10.07 -32.47 31.02
N ALA A 925 10.35 -32.63 29.72
CA ALA A 925 11.07 -33.79 29.19
C ALA A 925 12.49 -33.91 29.78
N LYS A 926 13.15 -32.77 30.07
CA LYS A 926 14.41 -32.75 30.81
C LYS A 926 14.24 -33.30 32.23
N TYR A 927 13.24 -32.83 32.97
CA TYR A 927 12.90 -33.32 34.31
C TYR A 927 12.62 -34.84 34.30
N LEU A 928 11.76 -35.32 33.39
CA LEU A 928 11.39 -36.74 33.30
C LEU A 928 12.56 -37.66 32.94
N ARG A 929 13.58 -37.15 32.24
CA ARG A 929 14.81 -37.89 31.95
C ARG A 929 15.69 -38.03 33.18
N GLU A 930 15.84 -36.95 33.95
CA GLU A 930 16.64 -36.90 35.16
C GLU A 930 15.97 -37.63 36.33
N GLU A 931 14.64 -37.60 36.41
CA GLU A 931 13.82 -38.33 37.40
C GLU A 931 14.08 -39.85 37.37
N LYS A 932 14.35 -40.43 36.19
CA LYS A 932 14.68 -41.86 36.03
C LYS A 932 16.11 -42.24 36.43
N ASN A 933 17.03 -41.28 36.46
CA ASN A 933 18.46 -41.51 36.71
C ASN A 933 18.85 -41.29 38.18
N ILE A 934 17.90 -40.90 39.03
CA ILE A 934 18.12 -40.59 40.45
C ILE A 934 17.52 -41.71 41.30
N ASP A 935 18.40 -42.53 41.91
CA ASP A 935 18.05 -43.52 42.95
C ASP A 935 17.91 -42.88 44.35
N GLY A 936 17.86 -41.54 44.47
CA GLY A 936 17.96 -40.78 45.73
C GLY A 936 16.84 -39.77 46.03
N ASP A 937 16.73 -39.46 47.32
CA ASP A 937 15.85 -38.57 48.12
C ASP A 937 14.85 -37.62 47.42
N ASP A 938 13.64 -37.51 48.00
CA ASP A 938 12.49 -36.73 47.50
C ASP A 938 12.82 -35.24 47.30
N GLU A 939 13.79 -34.70 48.03
CA GLU A 939 14.23 -33.31 47.87
C GLU A 939 14.93 -33.03 46.53
N SER A 940 15.74 -33.96 46.03
CA SER A 940 16.46 -33.77 44.76
C SER A 940 15.50 -33.73 43.57
N LYS A 941 14.45 -34.57 43.60
CA LYS A 941 13.39 -34.58 42.59
C LYS A 941 12.59 -33.28 42.61
N LYS A 942 12.27 -32.76 43.81
CA LYS A 942 11.59 -31.47 43.97
C LYS A 942 12.41 -30.31 43.41
N MET A 943 13.72 -30.30 43.61
CA MET A 943 14.59 -29.22 43.13
C MET A 943 14.63 -29.16 41.60
N ILE A 944 14.82 -30.30 40.92
CA ILE A 944 14.85 -30.35 39.45
C ILE A 944 13.48 -30.01 38.84
N LEU A 945 12.38 -30.43 39.48
CA LEU A 945 11.03 -30.05 39.06
C LEU A 945 10.84 -28.52 39.13
N GLN A 946 11.29 -27.88 40.21
CA GLN A 946 11.22 -26.43 40.37
C GLN A 946 12.08 -25.68 39.33
N ASP A 947 13.25 -26.22 38.98
CA ASP A 947 14.10 -25.67 37.91
C ASP A 947 13.42 -25.75 36.54
N SER A 948 12.76 -26.88 36.24
CA SER A 948 11.96 -27.02 35.01
C SER A 948 10.78 -26.05 34.98
N ILE A 949 10.01 -25.91 36.07
CA ILE A 949 8.90 -24.94 36.16
C ILE A 949 9.41 -23.51 35.96
N SER A 950 10.54 -23.16 36.58
CA SER A 950 11.18 -21.85 36.42
C SER A 950 11.62 -21.58 34.98
N SER A 951 12.09 -22.63 34.28
CA SER A 951 12.42 -22.55 32.86
C SER A 951 11.19 -22.32 31.98
N ILE A 952 10.06 -22.97 32.28
CA ILE A 952 8.77 -22.76 31.60
C ILE A 952 8.33 -21.30 31.76
N LYS A 953 8.38 -20.76 33.00
CA LYS A 953 8.04 -19.35 33.28
C LYS A 953 8.93 -18.41 32.49
N ARG A 954 10.25 -18.63 32.50
CA ARG A 954 11.22 -17.83 31.76
C ARG A 954 10.95 -17.84 30.24
N ASN A 955 10.79 -19.01 29.65
CA ASN A 955 10.59 -19.16 28.21
C ASN A 955 9.24 -18.60 27.75
N THR A 956 8.19 -18.74 28.58
CA THR A 956 6.89 -18.12 28.30
C THR A 956 6.98 -16.59 28.32
N ARG A 957 7.73 -15.99 29.25
CA ARG A 957 7.98 -14.53 29.26
C ARG A 957 8.78 -14.05 28.04
N ILE A 958 9.77 -14.83 27.57
CA ILE A 958 10.54 -14.50 26.36
C ILE A 958 9.63 -14.45 25.13
N ILE A 959 8.70 -15.40 24.98
CA ILE A 959 7.74 -15.38 23.86
C ILE A 959 6.78 -14.18 23.92
N ILE A 960 6.48 -13.66 25.10
CA ILE A 960 5.61 -12.48 25.25
C ILE A 960 6.33 -11.19 24.84
N CYS A 961 7.64 -11.11 25.06
CA CYS A 961 8.45 -9.95 24.69
C CYS A 961 8.78 -9.87 23.20
N ASN A 962 8.70 -11.00 22.48
CA ASN A 962 8.94 -11.13 21.05
C ASN A 962 7.62 -10.96 20.28
#